data_AF-A0A1G8C438-F1
#
_entry.id   AF-A0A1G8C438-F1
#
_cell.length_a   1.000
_cell.length_b   1.000
_cell.length_c   1.000
_cell.angle_alpha   90.00
_cell.angle_beta   90.00
_cell.angle_gamma   90.00
#
_symmetry.space_group_name_H-M   'P 1'
#
loop_
_entity.id
_entity.type
_entity.pdbx_description
1 polymer ?
#
loop_
_entity_poly.entity_id
_entity_poly.type
_entity_poly.pdbx_seq_one_letter_code
_entity_poly.pdbx_strand_id
1 'polypeptide(L)'
;MRSLLNIKIHQLLRCAIPYLAVFILAGNTALAQNGDQILDGIGETGMSARYVFNGDLKDWSRNNLHAKFQGANPLFVNDNRFGKVLSLAGNDNSFLTIPSEALDVESLSISGWIYLQSDHVGQSFFDFGKDASKHFFAAPLGIQNQKGFLAQLKADEGNSKSAVSAAIETNKWVYITIVIDAPSKLMSTYVNGKPVAEAKDITQKLTAVFDQQSKDKKLLYIGKSMLPGTPYLNALLHDLRIYRIPLTGKQIAGIYNNAQKGAQQTAVNVGKSEDDLPKFAKNQAQLYNKYLTHVADIEIETAVGNLPRLPSRLTGTYKNGIKGPKVRVIWPSDVDNTAVLKPGKYKVTGRVSGTDFKPKALVTIKDSKEQISPVSNLETFHLDEVSLKTDVHRHQTKFIENRDKFISTLAQTDPNSFLYMFRHAFGQKQPQGAEALGVWDSQDTKLRGHATGHYLSAIAQVYASTSYDKALQANFANKIDYMVNTLYDLSMLSGKPQKPDGPYVSDPTAVPYGPGKTDFDSDLSDKGIRNDYWNWGKGFISAYPPDQFIMLEKGAKYGGQSNQIWAPYYTLHKILAGLIDVYEVTGNKKALEIAENMSDWVYARLSQLPQETLIKMWNTYIAGEFGGMNESMARMYSITSKQRYLKTAQLFDNIKVFFGDTAHASGLAKNVDIFRGLHANQHIPQVVGSIEMYRVSKKPEYYKVADNFWYKMVNDYMYSIGGVAGARNPANAECFTAQPSTLYENGFSEGGQNETCATYNMLKLTGDLFLFNQKAELMDYYERGLYNHILSSVAEKSPANTYHVPLRPGSVKQFSNADMKGFTCCNGTALESSTKLQNSIYFKSKDNQALYLNLYIPSTLDWKARNIKIEQTTDFPKEDHTKLTIHGSGKFDLHVRVPGWATKGFFVKINGKEQKLAASPGSYLKISRNWKEGDVIELKMPFQFHLDPVMDQQNIASLFYGPILLAAQEPEARKDWRKITLNAHDISKTIKGDPQQLRFTIDNVAFKPFYETYGRHSVYLDVTLK
;
A
#
# COMPACT_ATOMS: atom_id res chain seq x y z
N MET A 1 5.58 -55.08 -36.12
CA MET A 1 4.79 -56.28 -36.51
C MET A 1 4.61 -57.15 -35.26
N ARG A 2 3.47 -57.86 -35.12
CA ARG A 2 3.17 -59.14 -34.40
C ARG A 2 4.02 -59.48 -33.14
N SER A 3 3.50 -59.92 -31.98
CA SER A 3 2.34 -60.80 -31.63
C SER A 3 2.18 -60.83 -30.07
N LEU A 4 1.10 -61.26 -29.35
CA LEU A 4 -0.25 -61.79 -29.63
C LEU A 4 -1.21 -61.66 -28.39
N LEU A 5 -2.52 -61.59 -28.66
CA LEU A 5 -3.75 -62.00 -27.91
C LEU A 5 -3.84 -62.22 -26.36
N ASN A 6 -4.62 -61.34 -25.70
CA ASN A 6 -6.00 -61.53 -25.14
C ASN A 6 -6.44 -62.61 -24.09
N ILE A 7 -7.01 -62.08 -22.96
CA ILE A 7 -8.41 -62.24 -22.46
C ILE A 7 -8.83 -63.31 -21.40
N LYS A 8 -9.75 -62.86 -20.50
CA LYS A 8 -10.63 -63.54 -19.50
C LYS A 8 -9.98 -64.10 -18.21
N ILE A 9 -10.61 -64.21 -17.03
CA ILE A 9 -11.78 -63.63 -16.29
C ILE A 9 -12.46 -64.73 -15.42
N HIS A 10 -12.57 -64.44 -14.10
CA HIS A 10 -13.55 -64.95 -13.11
C HIS A 10 -13.51 -66.37 -12.48
N GLN A 11 -13.59 -66.34 -11.14
CA GLN A 11 -14.50 -67.07 -10.22
C GLN A 11 -14.32 -68.57 -9.91
N LEU A 12 -13.86 -68.82 -8.68
CA LEU A 12 -14.57 -69.62 -7.64
C LEU A 12 -14.75 -68.66 -6.43
N LEU A 13 -15.90 -68.40 -5.82
CA LEU A 13 -16.97 -69.24 -5.23
C LEU A 13 -16.54 -69.96 -3.92
N ARG A 14 -17.26 -69.90 -2.79
CA ARG A 14 -18.36 -69.00 -2.32
C ARG A 14 -18.64 -69.22 -0.80
N CYS A 15 -19.36 -68.28 -0.17
CA CYS A 15 -20.19 -68.43 1.04
C CYS A 15 -19.59 -68.81 2.43
N ALA A 16 -19.61 -67.86 3.38
CA ALA A 16 -20.30 -67.99 4.68
C ALA A 16 -20.40 -66.62 5.40
N ILE A 17 -21.53 -66.35 6.09
CA ILE A 17 -21.89 -65.13 6.85
C ILE A 17 -22.79 -65.64 8.01
N PRO A 18 -22.59 -65.30 9.31
CA PRO A 18 -22.98 -63.98 9.86
C PRO A 18 -22.21 -63.44 11.10
N TYR A 19 -22.66 -62.25 11.56
CA TYR A 19 -22.41 -61.59 12.86
C TYR A 19 -20.96 -61.23 13.27
N LEU A 20 -20.54 -59.99 12.97
CA LEU A 20 -20.55 -58.91 13.98
C LEU A 20 -20.45 -57.52 13.31
N ALA A 21 -21.57 -56.81 13.20
CA ALA A 21 -21.65 -55.48 12.59
C ALA A 21 -22.01 -54.42 13.65
N VAL A 22 -21.04 -54.06 14.51
CA VAL A 22 -21.20 -52.90 15.40
C VAL A 22 -21.04 -51.63 14.58
N PHE A 23 -22.08 -50.79 14.57
CA PHE A 23 -22.04 -49.47 13.95
C PHE A 23 -21.03 -48.57 14.68
N ILE A 24 -19.83 -48.42 14.12
CA ILE A 24 -18.99 -47.24 14.35
C ILE A 24 -19.17 -46.33 13.14
N LEU A 25 -20.19 -45.47 13.23
CA LEU A 25 -20.27 -44.26 12.42
C LEU A 25 -19.13 -43.34 12.87
N ALA A 26 -17.96 -43.50 12.26
CA ALA A 26 -16.84 -42.60 12.37
C ALA A 26 -17.22 -41.27 11.69
N GLY A 27 -17.99 -40.44 12.41
CA GLY A 27 -18.33 -39.10 11.97
C GLY A 27 -17.05 -38.29 11.78
N ASN A 28 -16.84 -37.76 10.58
CA ASN A 28 -15.76 -36.82 10.31
C ASN A 28 -16.00 -35.55 11.13
N THR A 29 -15.38 -35.46 12.30
CA THR A 29 -15.39 -34.27 13.16
C THR A 29 -14.61 -33.16 12.46
N ALA A 30 -15.32 -32.34 11.69
CA ALA A 30 -14.75 -31.16 11.06
C ALA A 30 -14.26 -30.18 12.13
N LEU A 31 -13.06 -29.63 11.94
CA LEU A 31 -12.50 -28.58 12.78
C LEU A 31 -12.74 -27.22 12.11
N ALA A 32 -13.07 -26.19 12.90
CA ALA A 32 -13.47 -24.87 12.40
C ALA A 32 -12.38 -24.14 11.58
N GLN A 33 -12.80 -23.25 10.67
CA GLN A 33 -11.91 -22.49 9.79
C GLN A 33 -11.44 -21.17 10.45
N ASN A 34 -10.35 -21.23 11.22
CA ASN A 34 -9.63 -20.04 11.70
C ASN A 34 -8.82 -19.31 10.60
N GLY A 35 -9.06 -19.63 9.33
CA GLY A 35 -8.23 -19.21 8.20
C GLY A 35 -8.28 -17.71 7.92
N ASP A 36 -7.14 -17.15 7.50
CA ASP A 36 -6.97 -15.75 7.10
C ASP A 36 -7.71 -15.44 5.78
N GLN A 37 -8.14 -14.19 5.58
CA GLN A 37 -8.81 -13.72 4.35
C GLN A 37 -7.97 -13.97 3.09
N ILE A 38 -6.65 -13.97 3.25
CA ILE A 38 -5.65 -14.25 2.21
C ILE A 38 -5.79 -15.69 1.67
N LEU A 39 -6.22 -16.65 2.49
CA LEU A 39 -6.42 -18.05 2.10
C LEU A 39 -7.65 -18.25 1.21
N ASP A 40 -8.58 -17.30 1.22
CA ASP A 40 -9.79 -17.31 0.39
C ASP A 40 -9.58 -16.60 -0.97
N GLY A 41 -8.34 -16.15 -1.28
CA GLY A 41 -8.02 -15.43 -2.51
C GLY A 41 -8.54 -13.99 -2.52
N ILE A 42 -8.55 -13.35 -1.34
CA ILE A 42 -9.01 -11.99 -1.13
C ILE A 42 -7.85 -11.21 -0.49
N GLY A 43 -7.41 -10.13 -1.14
CA GLY A 43 -6.34 -9.26 -0.61
C GLY A 43 -6.77 -8.59 0.70
N GLU A 44 -5.80 -8.18 1.52
CA GLU A 44 -6.05 -7.85 2.94
C GLU A 44 -6.95 -6.63 3.15
N THR A 45 -7.15 -5.86 2.08
CA THR A 45 -7.98 -4.65 1.98
C THR A 45 -9.46 -4.91 1.68
N GLY A 46 -9.81 -6.12 1.21
CA GLY A 46 -11.15 -6.43 0.71
C GLY A 46 -12.21 -6.58 1.80
N MET A 47 -11.81 -6.93 3.03
CA MET A 47 -12.70 -7.15 4.17
C MET A 47 -12.92 -5.86 4.99
N SER A 48 -14.16 -5.59 5.33
CA SER A 48 -14.56 -4.54 6.28
C SER A 48 -14.71 -5.07 7.71
N ALA A 49 -15.30 -6.24 7.89
CA ALA A 49 -15.49 -6.87 9.20
C ALA A 49 -15.68 -8.40 9.06
N ARG A 50 -15.33 -9.15 10.10
CA ARG A 50 -15.55 -10.60 10.22
C ARG A 50 -15.76 -11.01 11.67
N TYR A 51 -16.90 -11.64 11.96
CA TYR A 51 -17.28 -12.10 13.28
C TYR A 51 -17.39 -13.63 13.25
N VAL A 52 -16.42 -14.33 13.85
CA VAL A 52 -16.37 -15.81 13.84
C VAL A 52 -17.45 -16.40 14.76
N PHE A 53 -17.87 -15.67 15.80
CA PHE A 53 -18.85 -16.09 16.81
C PHE A 53 -18.45 -17.33 17.65
N ASN A 54 -17.14 -17.60 17.78
CA ASN A 54 -16.59 -18.72 18.55
C ASN A 54 -16.49 -18.42 20.06
N GLY A 55 -17.55 -17.89 20.67
CA GLY A 55 -17.59 -17.50 22.09
C GLY A 55 -17.34 -16.00 22.36
N ASP A 56 -17.13 -15.18 21.33
CA ASP A 56 -17.08 -13.72 21.42
C ASP A 56 -17.79 -13.04 20.24
N LEU A 57 -17.89 -11.71 20.30
CA LEU A 57 -18.47 -10.84 19.27
C LEU A 57 -17.41 -9.94 18.61
N LYS A 58 -16.14 -10.33 18.69
CA LYS A 58 -15.04 -9.53 18.15
C LYS A 58 -15.08 -9.49 16.63
N ASP A 59 -14.70 -8.35 16.08
CA ASP A 59 -14.25 -8.29 14.70
C ASP A 59 -12.81 -8.82 14.62
N TRP A 60 -12.63 -9.89 13.86
CA TRP A 60 -11.35 -10.51 13.55
C TRP A 60 -10.74 -9.98 12.24
N SER A 61 -11.38 -8.99 11.60
CA SER A 61 -10.76 -8.21 10.52
C SER A 61 -9.74 -7.20 11.06
N ARG A 62 -8.88 -6.71 10.17
CA ARG A 62 -7.86 -5.70 10.47
C ARG A 62 -8.41 -4.32 10.89
N ASN A 63 -9.73 -4.12 10.84
CA ASN A 63 -10.39 -2.84 11.13
C ASN A 63 -10.91 -2.75 12.58
N ASN A 64 -11.01 -3.90 13.28
CA ASN A 64 -11.41 -4.02 14.68
C ASN A 64 -12.78 -3.39 15.03
N LEU A 65 -13.78 -3.62 14.18
CA LEU A 65 -15.16 -3.11 14.30
C LEU A 65 -16.06 -4.03 15.15
N HIS A 66 -15.73 -4.24 16.44
CA HIS A 66 -16.47 -5.14 17.34
C HIS A 66 -18.01 -4.93 17.36
N ALA A 67 -18.77 -6.04 17.35
CA ALA A 67 -20.24 -6.04 17.42
C ALA A 67 -20.77 -5.96 18.86
N LYS A 68 -22.00 -5.46 19.03
CA LYS A 68 -22.67 -5.32 20.33
C LYS A 68 -24.01 -6.07 20.36
N PHE A 69 -24.14 -7.07 21.21
CA PHE A 69 -25.43 -7.70 21.52
C PHE A 69 -26.32 -6.74 22.31
N GLN A 70 -27.64 -6.82 22.08
CA GLN A 70 -28.61 -5.85 22.64
C GLN A 70 -29.46 -6.43 23.80
N GLY A 71 -29.35 -7.73 24.06
CA GLY A 71 -29.92 -8.39 25.25
C GLY A 71 -28.90 -8.50 26.40
N ALA A 72 -29.29 -9.16 27.50
CA ALA A 72 -28.51 -9.19 28.73
C ALA A 72 -27.10 -9.82 28.58
N ASN A 73 -26.98 -10.95 27.87
CA ASN A 73 -25.71 -11.58 27.50
C ASN A 73 -25.89 -12.40 26.21
N PRO A 74 -24.91 -12.44 25.29
CA PRO A 74 -24.96 -13.29 24.11
C PRO A 74 -24.84 -14.77 24.50
N LEU A 75 -25.72 -15.62 23.97
CA LEU A 75 -25.67 -17.07 24.19
C LEU A 75 -24.80 -17.74 23.13
N PHE A 76 -23.75 -18.45 23.56
CA PHE A 76 -22.96 -19.32 22.69
C PHE A 76 -23.22 -20.78 23.02
N VAL A 77 -23.55 -21.57 22.00
CA VAL A 77 -23.83 -23.01 22.12
C VAL A 77 -22.73 -23.82 21.42
N ASN A 78 -22.54 -25.07 21.87
CA ASN A 78 -21.65 -26.01 21.19
C ASN A 78 -22.37 -26.61 19.97
N ASP A 79 -21.70 -26.61 18.83
CA ASP A 79 -22.13 -27.18 17.56
C ASP A 79 -21.10 -28.19 17.04
N ASN A 80 -21.57 -29.31 16.51
CA ASN A 80 -20.73 -30.46 16.10
C ASN A 80 -19.84 -30.19 14.87
N ARG A 81 -20.01 -29.04 14.19
CA ARG A 81 -19.27 -28.67 12.97
C ARG A 81 -18.38 -27.45 13.18
N PHE A 82 -18.80 -26.49 13.99
CA PHE A 82 -18.15 -25.17 14.11
C PHE A 82 -17.57 -24.88 15.51
N GLY A 83 -17.73 -25.77 16.49
CA GLY A 83 -17.23 -25.54 17.85
C GLY A 83 -18.23 -24.70 18.65
N LYS A 84 -17.95 -23.42 18.90
CA LYS A 84 -18.97 -22.50 19.45
C LYS A 84 -19.58 -21.64 18.35
N VAL A 85 -20.88 -21.42 18.47
CA VAL A 85 -21.68 -20.57 17.56
C VAL A 85 -22.60 -19.67 18.38
N LEU A 86 -22.92 -18.49 17.85
CA LEU A 86 -23.87 -17.57 18.47
C LEU A 86 -25.30 -18.09 18.26
N SER A 87 -26.10 -18.13 19.32
CA SER A 87 -27.52 -18.45 19.27
C SER A 87 -28.36 -17.18 19.42
N LEU A 88 -29.24 -16.91 18.46
CA LEU A 88 -30.29 -15.91 18.55
C LEU A 88 -31.64 -16.62 18.70
N ALA A 89 -32.39 -16.27 19.75
CA ALA A 89 -33.52 -17.07 20.22
C ALA A 89 -34.89 -16.60 19.69
N GLY A 90 -34.93 -15.68 18.72
CA GLY A 90 -36.16 -15.14 18.14
C GLY A 90 -37.03 -14.29 19.09
N ASN A 91 -36.54 -13.94 20.28
CA ASN A 91 -37.22 -13.09 21.25
C ASN A 91 -36.66 -11.65 21.28
N ASP A 92 -37.40 -10.74 21.92
CA ASP A 92 -37.02 -9.33 22.04
C ASP A 92 -35.58 -9.16 22.57
N ASN A 93 -34.86 -8.24 21.94
CA ASN A 93 -33.47 -7.91 22.20
C ASN A 93 -32.42 -9.00 21.87
N SER A 94 -32.81 -10.14 21.30
CA SER A 94 -31.87 -11.16 20.80
C SER A 94 -31.33 -10.82 19.40
N PHE A 95 -30.50 -9.77 19.31
CA PHE A 95 -29.89 -9.29 18.06
C PHE A 95 -28.56 -8.57 18.30
N LEU A 96 -27.78 -8.37 17.22
CA LEU A 96 -26.54 -7.58 17.24
C LEU A 96 -26.72 -6.23 16.55
N THR A 97 -25.96 -5.23 17.00
CA THR A 97 -25.57 -4.06 16.20
C THR A 97 -24.09 -4.14 15.81
N ILE A 98 -23.74 -3.61 14.64
CA ILE A 98 -22.35 -3.48 14.17
C ILE A 98 -21.96 -2.00 13.95
N PRO A 99 -20.67 -1.63 14.02
CA PRO A 99 -20.23 -0.24 13.78
C PRO A 99 -20.53 0.26 12.37
N SER A 100 -20.86 1.56 12.28
CA SER A 100 -21.28 2.26 11.05
C SER A 100 -20.25 2.19 9.91
N GLU A 101 -18.98 2.09 10.32
CA GLU A 101 -17.75 2.08 9.55
C GLU A 101 -17.59 0.82 8.69
N ALA A 102 -18.33 -0.26 8.99
CA ALA A 102 -18.28 -1.50 8.23
C ALA A 102 -18.85 -1.35 6.80
N LEU A 103 -19.72 -0.37 6.58
CA LEU A 103 -20.54 -0.21 5.37
C LEU A 103 -20.40 1.14 4.65
N ASP A 104 -19.33 1.92 4.90
CA ASP A 104 -18.98 3.04 4.01
C ASP A 104 -18.33 2.52 2.72
N VAL A 105 -19.16 1.91 1.87
CA VAL A 105 -18.73 1.14 0.70
C VAL A 105 -19.62 1.43 -0.52
N GLU A 106 -19.03 1.35 -1.71
CA GLU A 106 -19.74 1.50 -2.98
C GLU A 106 -20.34 0.17 -3.46
N SER A 107 -19.58 -0.91 -3.30
CA SER A 107 -19.99 -2.29 -3.59
C SER A 107 -19.75 -3.13 -2.34
N LEU A 108 -20.60 -4.12 -2.13
CA LEU A 108 -20.78 -4.77 -0.83
C LEU A 108 -20.98 -6.26 -1.04
N SER A 109 -20.24 -7.09 -0.32
CA SER A 109 -20.58 -8.50 -0.17
C SER A 109 -20.76 -8.84 1.31
N ILE A 110 -21.87 -9.48 1.66
CA ILE A 110 -22.14 -10.00 3.00
C ILE A 110 -22.29 -11.51 2.88
N SER A 111 -21.54 -12.27 3.69
CA SER A 111 -21.65 -13.73 3.75
C SER A 111 -21.68 -14.25 5.18
N GLY A 112 -22.18 -15.46 5.36
CA GLY A 112 -22.12 -16.13 6.67
C GLY A 112 -22.83 -17.47 6.67
N TRP A 113 -22.60 -18.24 7.74
CA TRP A 113 -23.34 -19.47 8.01
C TRP A 113 -24.54 -19.18 8.90
N ILE A 114 -25.68 -19.74 8.52
CA ILE A 114 -26.94 -19.69 9.27
C ILE A 114 -27.50 -21.11 9.44
N TYR A 115 -27.94 -21.44 10.65
CA TYR A 115 -28.76 -22.61 10.95
C TYR A 115 -30.12 -22.10 11.40
N LEU A 116 -31.11 -22.10 10.50
CA LEU A 116 -32.41 -21.49 10.78
C LEU A 116 -33.31 -22.45 11.58
N GLN A 117 -33.75 -22.03 12.77
CA GLN A 117 -34.47 -22.87 13.73
C GLN A 117 -36.00 -22.66 13.73
N SER A 118 -36.49 -21.70 12.95
CA SER A 118 -37.93 -21.41 12.79
C SER A 118 -38.29 -21.16 11.32
N ASP A 119 -39.45 -21.65 10.91
CA ASP A 119 -40.07 -21.44 9.60
C ASP A 119 -40.86 -20.11 9.48
N HIS A 120 -40.80 -19.25 10.50
CA HIS A 120 -41.51 -17.97 10.51
C HIS A 120 -41.02 -17.03 9.39
N VAL A 121 -41.93 -16.59 8.54
CA VAL A 121 -41.68 -15.60 7.47
C VAL A 121 -41.50 -14.20 8.09
N GLY A 122 -40.60 -13.39 7.53
CA GLY A 122 -40.28 -12.03 8.01
C GLY A 122 -39.02 -11.94 8.88
N GLN A 123 -38.46 -13.06 9.32
CA GLN A 123 -37.15 -13.09 10.00
C GLN A 123 -36.05 -12.55 9.08
N SER A 124 -35.20 -11.64 9.58
CA SER A 124 -34.09 -11.05 8.82
C SER A 124 -32.73 -11.52 9.35
N PHE A 125 -31.87 -12.00 8.45
CA PHE A 125 -30.47 -12.35 8.74
C PHE A 125 -29.66 -11.09 9.07
N PHE A 126 -29.76 -10.08 8.19
CA PHE A 126 -29.36 -8.71 8.48
C PHE A 126 -30.43 -7.74 7.95
N ASP A 127 -30.48 -6.57 8.55
CA ASP A 127 -31.25 -5.42 8.07
C ASP A 127 -30.46 -4.14 8.38
N PHE A 128 -30.00 -3.46 7.33
CA PHE A 128 -29.02 -2.39 7.36
C PHE A 128 -29.56 -1.13 6.68
N GLY A 129 -29.63 0.00 7.38
CA GLY A 129 -30.16 1.22 6.77
C GLY A 129 -30.17 2.45 7.66
N LYS A 130 -30.94 3.45 7.21
CA LYS A 130 -31.24 4.68 7.94
C LYS A 130 -32.60 4.60 8.65
N ASP A 131 -33.58 4.01 7.98
CA ASP A 131 -34.96 3.82 8.44
C ASP A 131 -35.64 2.70 7.61
N ALA A 132 -36.87 2.33 7.96
CA ALA A 132 -37.59 1.21 7.33
C ALA A 132 -37.99 1.44 5.84
N SER A 133 -37.86 2.67 5.32
CA SER A 133 -38.00 2.98 3.89
C SER A 133 -36.66 2.94 3.15
N LYS A 134 -35.56 3.23 3.85
CA LYS A 134 -34.18 3.30 3.33
C LYS A 134 -33.29 2.24 3.97
N HIS A 135 -33.46 0.99 3.53
CA HIS A 135 -32.74 -0.16 4.06
C HIS A 135 -32.41 -1.25 3.02
N PHE A 136 -31.38 -2.04 3.33
CA PHE A 136 -30.93 -3.23 2.63
C PHE A 136 -30.99 -4.42 3.58
N PHE A 137 -31.77 -5.44 3.25
CA PHE A 137 -31.98 -6.60 4.13
C PHE A 137 -31.94 -7.92 3.39
N ALA A 138 -31.72 -9.00 4.15
CA ALA A 138 -31.79 -10.37 3.67
C ALA A 138 -32.69 -11.21 4.59
N ALA A 139 -33.79 -11.74 4.06
CA ALA A 139 -34.76 -12.58 4.78
C ALA A 139 -34.68 -14.03 4.27
N PRO A 140 -34.20 -15.01 5.08
CA PRO A 140 -34.01 -16.41 4.65
C PRO A 140 -35.26 -17.11 4.09
N LEU A 141 -36.45 -16.73 4.55
CA LEU A 141 -37.75 -17.28 4.10
C LEU A 141 -38.62 -16.24 3.38
N GLY A 142 -38.11 -15.00 3.25
CA GLY A 142 -38.81 -13.88 2.66
C GLY A 142 -39.70 -13.12 3.66
N ILE A 143 -40.62 -12.32 3.11
CA ILE A 143 -41.62 -11.52 3.83
C ILE A 143 -43.04 -11.96 3.41
N GLN A 144 -44.08 -11.51 4.12
CA GLN A 144 -45.47 -11.97 3.90
C GLN A 144 -45.90 -11.95 2.42
N ASN A 145 -45.59 -10.87 1.71
CA ASN A 145 -45.96 -10.66 0.31
C ASN A 145 -44.94 -11.20 -0.71
N GLN A 146 -43.79 -11.72 -0.25
CA GLN A 146 -42.71 -12.21 -1.11
C GLN A 146 -41.91 -13.30 -0.38
N LYS A 147 -42.36 -14.56 -0.51
CA LYS A 147 -41.70 -15.74 0.06
C LYS A 147 -40.46 -16.15 -0.73
N GLY A 148 -39.61 -16.98 -0.11
CA GLY A 148 -38.33 -17.45 -0.67
C GLY A 148 -37.15 -16.65 -0.11
N PHE A 149 -35.91 -17.12 -0.30
CA PHE A 149 -34.74 -16.36 0.16
C PHE A 149 -34.67 -15.05 -0.61
N LEU A 150 -34.89 -13.94 0.11
CA LEU A 150 -35.06 -12.60 -0.41
C LEU A 150 -33.89 -11.74 0.04
N ALA A 151 -33.16 -11.15 -0.91
CA ALA A 151 -32.35 -9.95 -0.65
C ALA A 151 -33.05 -8.77 -1.32
N GLN A 152 -33.29 -7.68 -0.58
CA GLN A 152 -33.96 -6.49 -1.10
C GLN A 152 -33.27 -5.20 -0.66
N LEU A 153 -33.05 -4.32 -1.64
CA LEU A 153 -32.57 -2.96 -1.48
C LEU A 153 -33.74 -1.99 -1.71
N LYS A 154 -34.05 -1.13 -0.72
CA LYS A 154 -34.99 -0.01 -0.87
C LYS A 154 -34.23 1.30 -0.69
N ALA A 155 -34.40 2.24 -1.61
CA ALA A 155 -33.77 3.56 -1.53
C ALA A 155 -34.78 4.67 -1.20
N ASP A 156 -36.03 4.54 -1.63
CA ASP A 156 -37.13 5.48 -1.44
C ASP A 156 -38.47 4.70 -1.49
N GLU A 157 -39.58 5.33 -1.10
CA GLU A 157 -40.91 4.73 -1.25
C GLU A 157 -41.20 4.39 -2.73
N GLY A 158 -41.68 3.17 -2.98
CA GLY A 158 -41.89 2.62 -4.33
C GLY A 158 -40.62 2.18 -5.08
N ASN A 159 -39.43 2.61 -4.67
CA ASN A 159 -38.17 2.34 -5.39
C ASN A 159 -37.36 1.22 -4.72
N SER A 160 -37.72 -0.03 -5.02
CA SER A 160 -37.06 -1.23 -4.48
C SER A 160 -36.60 -2.21 -5.57
N LYS A 161 -35.54 -2.98 -5.25
CA LYS A 161 -34.99 -4.03 -6.10
C LYS A 161 -34.77 -5.30 -5.27
N SER A 162 -35.21 -6.44 -5.79
CA SER A 162 -35.22 -7.73 -5.07
C SER A 162 -34.57 -8.83 -5.88
N ALA A 163 -33.69 -9.61 -5.25
CA ALA A 163 -33.27 -10.93 -5.75
C ALA A 163 -33.96 -12.00 -4.90
N VAL A 164 -34.67 -12.93 -5.53
CA VAL A 164 -35.49 -13.95 -4.85
C VAL A 164 -35.18 -15.34 -5.39
N SER A 165 -34.87 -16.28 -4.49
CA SER A 165 -34.66 -17.69 -4.80
C SER A 165 -35.54 -18.59 -3.92
N ALA A 166 -35.35 -19.91 -4.00
CA ALA A 166 -35.94 -20.85 -3.05
C ALA A 166 -35.62 -20.46 -1.59
N ALA A 167 -36.53 -20.80 -0.66
CA ALA A 167 -36.34 -20.57 0.77
C ALA A 167 -35.14 -21.34 1.32
N ILE A 168 -34.45 -20.78 2.33
CA ILE A 168 -33.37 -21.47 3.03
C ILE A 168 -33.94 -22.65 3.83
N GLU A 169 -33.29 -23.82 3.75
CA GLU A 169 -33.67 -25.00 4.52
C GLU A 169 -33.57 -24.73 6.03
N THR A 170 -34.63 -25.04 6.78
CA THR A 170 -34.60 -25.03 8.26
C THR A 170 -33.87 -26.24 8.81
N ASN A 171 -33.41 -26.16 10.06
CA ASN A 171 -32.72 -27.22 10.79
C ASN A 171 -31.46 -27.77 10.08
N LYS A 172 -30.74 -26.89 9.38
CA LYS A 172 -29.55 -27.22 8.60
C LYS A 172 -28.61 -26.02 8.50
N TRP A 173 -27.30 -26.26 8.54
CA TRP A 173 -26.29 -25.23 8.27
C TRP A 173 -26.25 -24.90 6.77
N VAL A 174 -26.57 -23.66 6.42
CA VAL A 174 -26.50 -23.13 5.06
C VAL A 174 -25.54 -21.93 5.04
N TYR A 175 -24.65 -21.89 4.05
CA TYR A 175 -23.83 -20.71 3.78
C TYR A 175 -24.56 -19.82 2.78
N ILE A 176 -24.83 -18.58 3.16
CA ILE A 176 -25.44 -17.58 2.28
C ILE A 176 -24.43 -16.49 1.94
N THR A 177 -24.57 -15.91 0.74
CA THR A 177 -23.83 -14.70 0.36
C THR A 177 -24.69 -13.81 -0.52
N ILE A 178 -24.67 -12.51 -0.25
CA ILE A 178 -25.33 -11.48 -1.05
C ILE A 178 -24.26 -10.52 -1.53
N VAL A 179 -24.25 -10.23 -2.83
CA VAL A 179 -23.29 -9.33 -3.49
C VAL A 179 -24.05 -8.18 -4.14
N ILE A 180 -23.59 -6.96 -3.97
CA ILE A 180 -23.97 -5.77 -4.73
C ILE A 180 -22.73 -5.26 -5.46
N ASP A 181 -22.78 -5.35 -6.79
CA ASP A 181 -21.78 -4.82 -7.73
C ASP A 181 -22.35 -3.55 -8.36
N ALA A 182 -21.95 -2.39 -7.85
CA ALA A 182 -22.41 -1.09 -8.35
C ALA A 182 -21.87 -0.75 -9.76
N PRO A 183 -20.60 -1.03 -10.12
CA PRO A 183 -20.11 -0.91 -11.50
C PRO A 183 -20.91 -1.71 -12.55
N SER A 184 -21.38 -2.91 -12.22
CA SER A 184 -22.25 -3.73 -13.09
C SER A 184 -23.75 -3.51 -12.88
N LYS A 185 -24.14 -2.63 -11.95
CA LYS A 185 -25.55 -2.34 -11.56
C LYS A 185 -26.34 -3.60 -11.20
N LEU A 186 -25.71 -4.48 -10.42
CA LEU A 186 -26.16 -5.85 -10.17
C LEU A 186 -26.28 -6.16 -8.67
N MET A 187 -27.28 -6.96 -8.30
CA MET A 187 -27.33 -7.66 -7.01
C MET A 187 -27.49 -9.16 -7.25
N SER A 188 -26.69 -9.98 -6.59
CA SER A 188 -26.67 -11.44 -6.77
C SER A 188 -26.69 -12.16 -5.42
N THR A 189 -27.45 -13.25 -5.33
CA THR A 189 -27.49 -14.10 -4.13
C THR A 189 -26.94 -15.49 -4.42
N TYR A 190 -26.25 -16.05 -3.42
CA TYR A 190 -25.60 -17.35 -3.47
C TYR A 190 -25.98 -18.17 -2.24
N VAL A 191 -26.14 -19.48 -2.45
CA VAL A 191 -26.37 -20.49 -1.42
C VAL A 191 -25.36 -21.62 -1.61
N ASN A 192 -24.66 -21.98 -0.53
CA ASN A 192 -23.68 -23.07 -0.50
C ASN A 192 -22.64 -23.00 -1.65
N GLY A 193 -22.11 -21.80 -1.89
CA GLY A 193 -21.10 -21.52 -2.92
C GLY A 193 -21.62 -21.38 -4.36
N LYS A 194 -22.94 -21.49 -4.59
CA LYS A 194 -23.55 -21.44 -5.94
C LYS A 194 -24.52 -20.25 -6.07
N PRO A 195 -24.58 -19.56 -7.22
CA PRO A 195 -25.58 -18.51 -7.45
C PRO A 195 -26.99 -19.09 -7.48
N VAL A 196 -27.97 -18.35 -6.96
CA VAL A 196 -29.38 -18.78 -6.90
C VAL A 196 -30.39 -17.73 -7.34
N ALA A 197 -30.08 -16.43 -7.26
CA ALA A 197 -30.87 -15.37 -7.89
C ALA A 197 -30.04 -14.12 -8.21
N GLU A 198 -30.60 -13.27 -9.07
CA GLU A 198 -29.97 -12.08 -9.63
C GLU A 198 -31.03 -10.98 -9.82
N ALA A 199 -30.66 -9.72 -9.57
CA ALA A 199 -31.47 -8.53 -9.83
C ALA A 199 -30.65 -7.48 -10.59
N LYS A 200 -31.21 -7.00 -11.70
CA LYS A 200 -30.55 -6.08 -12.65
C LYS A 200 -31.04 -4.65 -12.51
N ASP A 201 -30.27 -3.73 -13.08
CA ASP A 201 -30.52 -2.29 -13.08
C ASP A 201 -30.66 -1.74 -11.65
N ILE A 202 -29.74 -2.15 -10.76
CA ILE A 202 -29.50 -1.51 -9.47
C ILE A 202 -28.91 -0.12 -9.76
N THR A 203 -29.77 0.88 -9.88
CA THR A 203 -29.39 2.30 -10.05
C THR A 203 -29.27 3.03 -8.71
N GLN A 204 -29.78 2.42 -7.64
CA GLN A 204 -29.76 2.91 -6.28
C GLN A 204 -28.32 2.83 -5.73
N LYS A 205 -27.71 3.97 -5.41
CA LYS A 205 -26.39 4.02 -4.76
C LYS A 205 -26.53 3.57 -3.30
N LEU A 206 -25.65 2.69 -2.81
CA LEU A 206 -25.63 2.28 -1.38
C LEU A 206 -25.54 3.49 -0.43
N THR A 207 -24.90 4.57 -0.87
CA THR A 207 -24.81 5.85 -0.14
C THR A 207 -26.17 6.52 0.12
N ALA A 208 -27.22 6.22 -0.66
CA ALA A 208 -28.58 6.71 -0.44
C ALA A 208 -29.33 5.93 0.65
N VAL A 209 -28.87 4.71 0.95
CA VAL A 209 -29.41 3.81 1.98
C VAL A 209 -28.65 3.96 3.31
N PHE A 210 -27.32 4.10 3.24
CA PHE A 210 -26.46 4.14 4.41
C PHE A 210 -26.02 5.55 4.85
N ASP A 211 -26.28 6.60 4.07
CA ASP A 211 -25.93 8.02 4.32
C ASP A 211 -24.46 8.29 4.74
N GLN A 212 -23.67 8.93 3.87
CA GLN A 212 -22.26 9.18 4.15
C GLN A 212 -21.99 10.31 5.16
N GLN A 213 -22.99 11.07 5.62
CA GLN A 213 -22.74 12.27 6.42
C GLN A 213 -23.08 12.18 7.92
N SER A 214 -23.96 11.27 8.36
CA SER A 214 -24.26 11.10 9.80
C SER A 214 -23.69 9.80 10.37
N LYS A 215 -22.74 9.90 11.30
CA LYS A 215 -22.26 8.75 12.10
C LYS A 215 -23.39 8.22 13.02
N ASP A 216 -24.20 9.12 13.59
CA ASP A 216 -25.09 8.83 14.73
C ASP A 216 -26.46 8.21 14.36
N LYS A 217 -26.67 7.79 13.10
CA LYS A 217 -28.00 7.32 12.61
C LYS A 217 -27.98 6.06 11.73
N LYS A 218 -26.86 5.33 11.61
CA LYS A 218 -26.83 4.07 10.86
C LYS A 218 -27.32 2.92 11.74
N LEU A 219 -28.44 2.32 11.36
CA LEU A 219 -29.05 1.19 12.05
C LEU A 219 -28.64 -0.10 11.34
N LEU A 220 -27.61 -0.76 11.87
CA LEU A 220 -26.99 -1.92 11.24
C LEU A 220 -27.23 -3.17 12.09
N TYR A 221 -28.30 -3.90 11.81
CA TYR A 221 -28.76 -5.04 12.63
C TYR A 221 -28.42 -6.41 12.02
N ILE A 222 -28.01 -7.36 12.88
CA ILE A 222 -27.99 -8.80 12.57
C ILE A 222 -29.06 -9.48 13.44
N GLY A 223 -29.98 -10.21 12.82
CA GLY A 223 -31.05 -10.94 13.52
C GLY A 223 -32.30 -10.13 13.87
N LYS A 224 -32.39 -8.87 13.44
CA LYS A 224 -33.54 -7.97 13.63
C LYS A 224 -33.85 -7.24 12.33
N SER A 225 -35.12 -6.98 12.02
CA SER A 225 -35.52 -6.04 10.96
C SER A 225 -35.79 -4.64 11.50
N MET A 226 -35.65 -3.65 10.61
CA MET A 226 -35.99 -2.25 10.84
C MET A 226 -37.51 -2.00 10.74
N LEU A 227 -38.28 -2.95 10.20
CA LEU A 227 -39.75 -2.87 10.10
C LEU A 227 -40.42 -3.21 11.44
N PRO A 228 -41.36 -2.38 11.94
CA PRO A 228 -42.14 -2.71 13.14
C PRO A 228 -42.96 -4.00 12.99
N GLY A 229 -43.09 -4.78 14.07
CA GLY A 229 -43.95 -5.97 14.12
C GLY A 229 -43.41 -7.23 13.42
N THR A 230 -42.20 -7.21 12.87
CA THR A 230 -41.54 -8.40 12.31
C THR A 230 -40.93 -9.29 13.41
N PRO A 231 -40.87 -10.62 13.23
CA PRO A 231 -40.18 -11.50 14.17
C PRO A 231 -38.66 -11.32 14.14
N TYR A 232 -38.03 -11.45 15.31
CA TYR A 232 -36.58 -11.59 15.44
C TYR A 232 -36.12 -12.95 14.90
N LEU A 233 -34.84 -13.04 14.52
CA LEU A 233 -34.26 -14.27 13.99
C LEU A 233 -34.09 -15.34 15.08
N ASN A 234 -34.64 -16.52 14.84
CA ASN A 234 -34.41 -17.73 15.61
C ASN A 234 -33.44 -18.63 14.84
N ALA A 235 -32.13 -18.51 15.12
CA ALA A 235 -31.08 -19.19 14.38
C ALA A 235 -29.75 -19.26 15.15
N LEU A 236 -28.91 -20.24 14.77
CA LEU A 236 -27.48 -20.23 15.09
C LEU A 236 -26.69 -19.54 13.97
N LEU A 237 -25.70 -18.74 14.33
CA LEU A 237 -24.86 -17.96 13.41
C LEU A 237 -23.37 -18.28 13.60
N HIS A 238 -22.64 -18.38 12.49
CA HIS A 238 -21.18 -18.58 12.48
C HIS A 238 -20.51 -17.85 11.30
N ASP A 239 -19.30 -17.35 11.52
CA ASP A 239 -18.42 -16.74 10.50
C ASP A 239 -19.12 -15.73 9.56
N LEU A 240 -19.76 -14.72 10.14
CA LEU A 240 -20.35 -13.58 9.42
C LEU A 240 -19.22 -12.68 8.90
N ARG A 241 -19.25 -12.33 7.60
CA ARG A 241 -18.23 -11.51 6.94
C ARG A 241 -18.84 -10.40 6.10
N ILE A 242 -18.18 -9.26 6.07
CA ILE A 242 -18.57 -8.07 5.32
C ILE A 242 -17.36 -7.60 4.51
N TYR A 243 -17.53 -7.41 3.21
CA TYR A 243 -16.49 -7.03 2.26
C TYR A 243 -16.87 -5.74 1.51
N ARG A 244 -15.87 -4.88 1.24
CA ARG A 244 -16.00 -3.62 0.50
C ARG A 244 -15.78 -3.76 -1.03
N ILE A 245 -15.84 -5.00 -1.51
CA ILE A 245 -15.70 -5.40 -2.90
C ILE A 245 -16.84 -6.35 -3.29
N PRO A 246 -17.24 -6.41 -4.57
CA PRO A 246 -18.09 -7.48 -5.05
C PRO A 246 -17.26 -8.78 -5.13
N LEU A 247 -17.69 -9.84 -4.44
CA LEU A 247 -16.98 -11.12 -4.50
C LEU A 247 -17.35 -11.89 -5.78
N THR A 248 -16.33 -12.41 -6.45
CA THR A 248 -16.53 -13.33 -7.59
C THR A 248 -17.13 -14.65 -7.12
N GLY A 249 -17.89 -15.34 -7.99
CA GLY A 249 -18.43 -16.67 -7.69
C GLY A 249 -17.34 -17.68 -7.30
N LYS A 250 -16.12 -17.53 -7.87
CA LYS A 250 -14.93 -18.29 -7.52
C LYS A 250 -14.47 -18.06 -6.07
N GLN A 251 -14.44 -16.81 -5.59
CA GLN A 251 -14.10 -16.49 -4.19
C GLN A 251 -15.17 -17.00 -3.22
N ILE A 252 -16.46 -16.85 -3.56
CA ILE A 252 -17.59 -17.32 -2.74
C ILE A 252 -17.56 -18.85 -2.60
N ALA A 253 -17.30 -19.56 -3.69
CA ALA A 253 -17.06 -21.00 -3.67
C ALA A 253 -15.75 -21.37 -2.93
N GLY A 254 -14.72 -20.53 -3.00
CA GLY A 254 -13.47 -20.66 -2.23
C GLY A 254 -13.73 -20.70 -0.73
N ILE A 255 -14.33 -19.64 -0.18
CA ILE A 255 -14.69 -19.54 1.25
C ILE A 255 -15.52 -20.75 1.69
N TYR A 256 -16.56 -21.09 0.93
CA TYR A 256 -17.44 -22.23 1.22
C TYR A 256 -16.67 -23.57 1.29
N ASN A 257 -15.80 -23.83 0.32
CA ASN A 257 -15.02 -25.07 0.24
C ASN A 257 -13.89 -25.11 1.30
N ASN A 258 -13.34 -23.96 1.69
CA ASN A 258 -12.36 -23.87 2.77
C ASN A 258 -13.02 -24.19 4.13
N ALA A 259 -14.24 -23.70 4.36
CA ALA A 259 -15.09 -24.00 5.52
C ALA A 259 -15.60 -25.47 5.60
N GLN A 260 -15.27 -26.31 4.61
CA GLN A 260 -15.51 -27.76 4.65
C GLN A 260 -14.25 -28.59 4.95
N LYS A 261 -13.05 -28.02 4.78
CA LYS A 261 -11.77 -28.77 4.86
C LYS A 261 -11.04 -28.62 6.19
N GLY A 262 -11.45 -27.65 7.01
CA GLY A 262 -10.82 -27.34 8.29
C GLY A 262 -9.44 -26.70 8.19
N ALA A 263 -8.84 -26.43 9.34
CA ALA A 263 -7.69 -25.51 9.50
C ALA A 263 -6.33 -25.98 8.94
N GLN A 264 -6.26 -27.00 8.09
CA GLN A 264 -4.98 -27.64 7.67
C GLN A 264 -4.31 -27.06 6.42
N GLN A 265 -4.82 -25.98 5.80
CA GLN A 265 -4.13 -25.33 4.67
C GLN A 265 -3.49 -23.99 5.04
N THR A 266 -2.16 -24.01 5.21
CA THR A 266 -1.28 -22.84 5.39
C THR A 266 -0.72 -22.31 4.06
N ALA A 267 -1.10 -22.90 2.93
CA ALA A 267 -0.63 -22.52 1.60
C ALA A 267 -1.45 -21.36 1.03
N VAL A 268 -0.83 -20.18 0.92
CA VAL A 268 -1.40 -18.97 0.32
C VAL A 268 -1.52 -19.15 -1.21
N ASN A 269 -2.64 -19.73 -1.66
CA ASN A 269 -2.93 -19.98 -3.07
C ASN A 269 -3.47 -18.73 -3.78
N VAL A 270 -2.62 -17.69 -3.90
CA VAL A 270 -2.90 -16.45 -4.65
C VAL A 270 -2.84 -16.64 -6.18
N GLY A 271 -3.55 -17.64 -6.69
CA GLY A 271 -3.71 -17.88 -8.13
C GLY A 271 -4.41 -16.72 -8.84
N LYS A 272 -4.32 -16.69 -10.18
CA LYS A 272 -4.90 -15.60 -11.00
C LYS A 272 -6.40 -15.43 -10.72
N SER A 273 -6.81 -14.19 -10.45
CA SER A 273 -8.20 -13.77 -10.37
C SER A 273 -8.93 -14.02 -11.70
N GLU A 274 -10.26 -14.04 -11.66
CA GLU A 274 -11.04 -13.83 -12.89
C GLU A 274 -10.79 -12.40 -13.43
N ASP A 275 -10.89 -12.25 -14.75
CA ASP A 275 -10.49 -11.06 -15.49
C ASP A 275 -11.72 -10.42 -16.13
N ASP A 276 -12.16 -9.32 -15.52
CA ASP A 276 -13.40 -8.59 -15.82
C ASP A 276 -13.22 -7.42 -16.81
N LEU A 277 -11.96 -7.03 -17.08
CA LEU A 277 -11.66 -5.87 -17.93
C LEU A 277 -12.04 -6.12 -19.40
N PRO A 278 -12.36 -5.05 -20.17
CA PRO A 278 -12.55 -5.14 -21.61
C PRO A 278 -11.35 -5.76 -22.33
N LYS A 279 -11.61 -6.76 -23.18
CA LYS A 279 -10.58 -7.53 -23.89
C LYS A 279 -10.42 -7.01 -25.32
N PHE A 280 -9.19 -6.67 -25.68
CA PHE A 280 -8.81 -6.15 -27.00
C PHE A 280 -8.08 -7.22 -27.82
N ALA A 281 -8.21 -7.17 -29.15
CA ALA A 281 -7.51 -8.10 -30.04
C ALA A 281 -6.00 -7.79 -30.06
N LYS A 282 -5.16 -8.82 -29.84
CA LYS A 282 -3.71 -8.67 -29.60
C LYS A 282 -2.94 -8.00 -30.75
N ASN A 283 -3.44 -8.08 -31.98
CA ASN A 283 -2.87 -7.51 -33.20
C ASN A 283 -3.69 -6.32 -33.77
N GLN A 284 -4.66 -5.79 -33.01
CA GLN A 284 -5.38 -4.58 -33.40
C GLN A 284 -4.59 -3.34 -32.97
N ALA A 285 -4.09 -2.57 -33.94
CA ALA A 285 -3.24 -1.42 -33.68
C ALA A 285 -4.02 -0.25 -33.06
N GLN A 286 -3.68 0.09 -31.81
CA GLN A 286 -4.35 1.11 -31.01
C GLN A 286 -3.54 2.41 -30.88
N LEU A 287 -4.24 3.52 -30.62
CA LEU A 287 -3.65 4.87 -30.46
C LEU A 287 -2.66 5.19 -31.62
N TYR A 288 -1.45 5.65 -31.30
CA TYR A 288 -0.41 5.98 -32.30
C TYR A 288 0.09 4.75 -33.07
N ASN A 289 -0.03 3.52 -32.54
CA ASN A 289 0.44 2.32 -33.23
C ASN A 289 -0.33 2.04 -34.52
N LYS A 290 -1.56 2.57 -34.67
CA LYS A 290 -2.34 2.58 -35.92
C LYS A 290 -1.61 3.25 -37.10
N TYR A 291 -0.70 4.19 -36.80
CA TYR A 291 0.09 4.93 -37.77
C TYR A 291 1.56 4.46 -37.83
N LEU A 292 1.97 3.51 -36.98
CA LEU A 292 3.34 3.01 -36.91
C LEU A 292 3.67 2.12 -38.12
N THR A 293 4.83 2.33 -38.74
CA THR A 293 5.31 1.54 -39.89
C THR A 293 6.64 0.82 -39.62
N HIS A 294 7.45 1.32 -38.70
CA HIS A 294 8.72 0.72 -38.32
C HIS A 294 9.06 1.07 -36.86
N VAL A 295 9.78 0.17 -36.19
CA VAL A 295 10.37 0.36 -34.87
C VAL A 295 11.83 -0.04 -34.99
N ALA A 296 12.75 0.81 -34.53
CA ALA A 296 14.18 0.54 -34.63
C ALA A 296 14.57 -0.74 -33.86
N ASP A 297 15.47 -1.54 -34.43
CA ASP A 297 16.29 -2.45 -33.63
C ASP A 297 17.37 -1.63 -32.87
N ILE A 298 17.94 -2.20 -31.81
CA ILE A 298 19.02 -1.57 -31.02
C ILE A 298 20.22 -2.52 -30.84
N GLU A 299 21.40 -1.94 -30.66
CA GLU A 299 22.54 -2.63 -30.06
C GLU A 299 22.69 -2.17 -28.60
N ILE A 300 23.10 -3.08 -27.71
CA ILE A 300 23.34 -2.77 -26.30
C ILE A 300 24.49 -3.62 -25.76
N GLU A 301 25.23 -3.08 -24.81
CA GLU A 301 26.35 -3.77 -24.16
C GLU A 301 26.02 -4.10 -22.71
N THR A 302 26.54 -5.23 -22.22
CA THR A 302 26.53 -5.59 -20.80
C THR A 302 27.83 -6.26 -20.40
N ALA A 303 28.09 -6.32 -19.09
CA ALA A 303 29.21 -7.06 -18.53
C ALA A 303 28.82 -8.51 -18.19
N VAL A 304 29.77 -9.44 -18.24
CA VAL A 304 29.59 -10.83 -17.77
C VAL A 304 28.86 -10.87 -16.42
N GLY A 305 27.85 -11.74 -16.31
CA GLY A 305 27.02 -11.93 -15.12
C GLY A 305 25.96 -10.86 -14.86
N ASN A 306 25.87 -9.78 -15.65
CA ASN A 306 24.90 -8.69 -15.46
C ASN A 306 23.90 -8.67 -16.64
N LEU A 307 22.59 -8.68 -16.38
CA LEU A 307 21.58 -8.54 -17.45
C LEU A 307 21.56 -7.10 -18.01
N PRO A 308 21.35 -6.91 -19.33
CA PRO A 308 21.28 -5.58 -19.95
C PRO A 308 20.05 -4.79 -19.47
N ARG A 309 20.16 -3.46 -19.33
CA ARG A 309 19.00 -2.57 -19.16
C ARG A 309 18.40 -2.21 -20.51
N LEU A 310 17.49 -3.07 -21.00
CA LEU A 310 16.79 -2.82 -22.25
C LEU A 310 15.88 -1.57 -22.12
N PRO A 311 15.99 -0.57 -23.01
CA PRO A 311 15.19 0.65 -22.95
C PRO A 311 13.72 0.36 -23.27
N SER A 312 12.81 0.82 -22.41
CA SER A 312 11.37 0.55 -22.52
C SER A 312 10.66 1.28 -23.68
N ARG A 313 11.29 2.33 -24.22
CA ARG A 313 10.73 3.18 -25.29
C ARG A 313 11.76 3.41 -26.41
N LEU A 314 11.43 3.01 -27.64
CA LEU A 314 12.29 3.12 -28.83
C LEU A 314 11.81 4.18 -29.82
N THR A 315 12.65 4.57 -30.78
CA THR A 315 12.24 5.40 -31.91
C THR A 315 11.36 4.60 -32.88
N GLY A 316 10.22 5.17 -33.28
CA GLY A 316 9.33 4.61 -34.30
C GLY A 316 9.14 5.57 -35.47
N THR A 317 8.86 5.01 -36.65
CA THR A 317 8.50 5.77 -37.85
C THR A 317 7.00 5.66 -38.08
N TYR A 318 6.35 6.77 -38.42
CA TYR A 318 4.90 6.88 -38.53
C TYR A 318 4.48 7.39 -39.93
N LYS A 319 3.35 6.89 -40.44
CA LYS A 319 2.76 7.29 -41.73
C LYS A 319 1.80 8.49 -41.60
N ASN A 320 1.33 8.97 -42.74
CA ASN A 320 0.30 10.02 -42.87
C ASN A 320 0.66 11.34 -42.17
N GLY A 321 1.94 11.72 -42.13
CA GLY A 321 2.41 12.97 -41.52
C GLY A 321 2.40 13.00 -39.97
N ILE A 322 1.93 11.93 -39.32
CA ILE A 322 1.86 11.84 -37.85
C ILE A 322 3.26 11.84 -37.24
N LYS A 323 3.48 12.68 -36.23
CA LYS A 323 4.67 12.65 -35.37
C LYS A 323 4.31 11.98 -34.05
N GLY A 324 4.39 10.65 -34.03
CA GLY A 324 4.10 9.85 -32.83
C GLY A 324 5.21 9.95 -31.76
N PRO A 325 4.92 9.48 -30.52
CA PRO A 325 5.88 9.43 -29.43
C PRO A 325 6.96 8.35 -29.65
N LYS A 326 7.89 8.17 -28.69
CA LYS A 326 8.70 6.95 -28.64
C LYS A 326 7.81 5.74 -28.35
N VAL A 327 7.95 4.69 -29.15
CA VAL A 327 7.14 3.46 -29.11
C VAL A 327 7.46 2.67 -27.85
N ARG A 328 6.43 2.31 -27.05
CA ARG A 328 6.59 1.37 -25.94
C ARG A 328 6.92 -0.02 -26.49
N VAL A 329 8.05 -0.56 -26.06
CA VAL A 329 8.43 -1.96 -26.31
C VAL A 329 8.27 -2.74 -25.00
N ILE A 330 7.77 -3.96 -25.11
CA ILE A 330 7.78 -4.95 -24.05
C ILE A 330 8.82 -5.99 -24.41
N TRP A 331 9.89 -6.04 -23.62
CA TRP A 331 10.92 -7.05 -23.72
C TRP A 331 10.55 -8.29 -22.89
N PRO A 332 11.02 -9.49 -23.26
CA PRO A 332 11.18 -10.58 -22.30
C PRO A 332 12.00 -10.09 -21.09
N SER A 333 11.58 -10.49 -19.90
CA SER A 333 12.30 -10.23 -18.65
C SER A 333 12.71 -11.57 -18.05
N ASP A 334 14.00 -11.85 -18.03
CA ASP A 334 14.55 -13.12 -17.56
C ASP A 334 14.51 -13.21 -16.01
N VAL A 335 14.34 -14.42 -15.48
CA VAL A 335 14.30 -14.70 -14.03
C VAL A 335 15.64 -15.20 -13.48
N ASP A 336 16.63 -15.34 -14.35
CA ASP A 336 18.02 -15.69 -14.08
C ASP A 336 18.95 -14.90 -15.02
N ASN A 337 20.26 -15.03 -14.83
CA ASN A 337 21.29 -14.39 -15.64
C ASN A 337 22.16 -15.39 -16.43
N THR A 338 21.68 -16.62 -16.68
CA THR A 338 22.46 -17.67 -17.38
C THR A 338 22.94 -17.22 -18.77
N ALA A 339 22.11 -16.47 -19.49
CA ALA A 339 22.40 -15.92 -20.81
C ALA A 339 23.63 -14.98 -20.87
N VAL A 340 24.08 -14.44 -19.72
CA VAL A 340 25.19 -13.46 -19.65
C VAL A 340 26.43 -13.98 -18.91
N LEU A 341 26.49 -15.26 -18.56
CA LEU A 341 27.61 -15.84 -17.78
C LEU A 341 28.94 -15.98 -18.55
N LYS A 342 28.98 -15.70 -19.85
CA LYS A 342 30.19 -15.75 -20.69
C LYS A 342 30.19 -14.61 -21.72
N PRO A 343 31.36 -14.09 -22.15
CA PRO A 343 31.44 -13.14 -23.26
C PRO A 343 30.85 -13.69 -24.55
N GLY A 344 30.30 -12.82 -25.40
CA GLY A 344 29.66 -13.22 -26.65
C GLY A 344 28.61 -12.23 -27.13
N LYS A 345 27.74 -12.66 -28.05
CA LYS A 345 26.57 -11.89 -28.48
C LYS A 345 25.31 -12.76 -28.49
N TYR A 346 24.18 -12.18 -28.07
CA TYR A 346 22.86 -12.80 -28.18
C TYR A 346 21.80 -11.77 -28.59
N LYS A 347 20.58 -12.23 -28.86
CA LYS A 347 19.50 -11.41 -29.44
C LYS A 347 18.21 -11.57 -28.65
N VAL A 348 17.80 -10.51 -27.96
CA VAL A 348 16.48 -10.42 -27.35
C VAL A 348 15.49 -9.87 -28.39
N THR A 349 14.27 -10.39 -28.43
CA THR A 349 13.20 -9.92 -29.35
C THR A 349 12.02 -9.41 -28.53
N GLY A 350 11.73 -8.12 -28.61
CA GLY A 350 10.59 -7.49 -27.95
C GLY A 350 9.30 -7.60 -28.76
N ARG A 351 8.21 -7.10 -28.19
CA ARG A 351 6.90 -6.92 -28.82
C ARG A 351 6.37 -5.51 -28.62
N VAL A 352 5.50 -5.05 -29.51
CA VAL A 352 4.79 -3.77 -29.40
C VAL A 352 3.27 -4.04 -29.39
N SER A 353 2.56 -3.57 -28.36
CA SER A 353 1.17 -3.96 -28.15
C SER A 353 0.24 -3.48 -29.28
N GLY A 354 -0.72 -4.34 -29.65
CA GLY A 354 -1.62 -4.15 -30.78
C GLY A 354 -0.97 -4.37 -32.15
N THR A 355 0.25 -4.92 -32.24
CA THR A 355 0.98 -5.05 -33.51
C THR A 355 1.84 -6.31 -33.58
N ASP A 356 2.19 -6.72 -34.80
CA ASP A 356 3.14 -7.79 -35.07
C ASP A 356 4.62 -7.33 -35.09
N PHE A 357 4.90 -6.08 -34.70
CA PHE A 357 6.28 -5.55 -34.68
C PHE A 357 7.13 -6.24 -33.62
N LYS A 358 8.31 -6.72 -34.06
CA LYS A 358 9.28 -7.50 -33.28
C LYS A 358 10.66 -6.81 -33.28
N PRO A 359 10.81 -5.66 -32.59
CA PRO A 359 12.09 -4.98 -32.45
C PRO A 359 13.09 -5.87 -31.70
N LYS A 360 14.36 -5.82 -32.11
CA LYS A 360 15.43 -6.68 -31.61
C LYS A 360 16.43 -5.85 -30.79
N ALA A 361 16.96 -6.43 -29.73
CA ALA A 361 18.15 -5.95 -29.06
C ALA A 361 19.30 -6.93 -29.31
N LEU A 362 20.33 -6.47 -30.02
CA LEU A 362 21.59 -7.19 -30.18
C LEU A 362 22.47 -6.89 -28.96
N VAL A 363 22.50 -7.84 -28.03
CA VAL A 363 23.23 -7.71 -26.77
C VAL A 363 24.65 -8.23 -26.97
N THR A 364 25.65 -7.39 -26.69
CA THR A 364 27.06 -7.76 -26.63
C THR A 364 27.51 -7.89 -25.18
N ILE A 365 27.94 -9.09 -24.78
CA ILE A 365 28.46 -9.37 -23.45
C ILE A 365 29.98 -9.21 -23.51
N LYS A 366 30.50 -8.21 -22.79
CA LYS A 366 31.92 -7.93 -22.63
C LYS A 366 32.43 -8.46 -21.29
N ASP A 367 33.72 -8.77 -21.22
CA ASP A 367 34.40 -9.04 -19.96
C ASP A 367 34.19 -7.90 -18.96
N SER A 368 34.04 -8.27 -17.68
CA SER A 368 33.69 -7.34 -16.62
C SER A 368 34.86 -6.42 -16.28
N LYS A 369 34.93 -5.25 -16.92
CA LYS A 369 35.73 -4.13 -16.42
C LYS A 369 35.17 -3.65 -15.08
N GLU A 370 36.06 -3.23 -14.18
CA GLU A 370 35.67 -2.68 -12.88
C GLU A 370 34.84 -1.40 -13.07
N GLN A 371 33.59 -1.45 -12.65
CA GLN A 371 32.61 -0.41 -12.94
C GLN A 371 32.61 0.62 -11.81
N ILE A 372 33.26 1.76 -12.05
CA ILE A 372 33.34 2.88 -11.11
C ILE A 372 31.93 3.23 -10.63
N SER A 373 31.69 3.03 -9.33
CA SER A 373 30.37 3.22 -8.73
C SER A 373 30.20 4.68 -8.30
N PRO A 374 29.02 5.30 -8.49
CA PRO A 374 28.86 6.74 -8.27
C PRO A 374 29.11 7.14 -6.80
N VAL A 375 29.76 8.28 -6.57
CA VAL A 375 30.06 8.77 -5.22
C VAL A 375 29.09 9.88 -4.84
N SER A 376 28.53 9.84 -3.62
CA SER A 376 27.61 10.87 -3.15
C SER A 376 28.30 12.23 -3.05
N ASN A 377 27.94 13.13 -3.96
CA ASN A 377 28.46 14.48 -4.14
C ASN A 377 27.47 15.57 -3.69
N LEU A 378 26.19 15.23 -3.48
CA LEU A 378 25.17 16.13 -2.96
C LEU A 378 24.72 15.78 -1.53
N GLU A 379 24.07 16.76 -0.91
CA GLU A 379 23.37 16.72 0.37
C GLU A 379 22.00 17.43 0.27
N THR A 380 21.09 17.08 1.17
CA THR A 380 19.81 17.78 1.35
C THR A 380 20.00 19.08 2.14
N PHE A 381 19.02 19.98 2.06
CA PHE A 381 18.86 21.04 3.06
C PHE A 381 18.06 20.51 4.25
N HIS A 382 18.22 21.12 5.42
CA HIS A 382 17.40 20.82 6.60
C HIS A 382 15.97 21.37 6.41
N LEU A 383 14.99 20.78 7.10
CA LEU A 383 13.57 21.16 6.93
C LEU A 383 13.24 22.57 7.42
N ASP A 384 14.13 23.19 8.21
CA ASP A 384 14.03 24.58 8.67
C ASP A 384 14.76 25.58 7.73
N GLU A 385 15.69 25.10 6.89
CA GLU A 385 16.33 25.88 5.81
C GLU A 385 15.39 26.10 4.60
N VAL A 386 14.31 25.32 4.47
CA VAL A 386 13.35 25.44 3.35
C VAL A 386 11.93 25.68 3.88
N SER A 387 11.33 26.81 3.52
CA SER A 387 9.94 27.16 3.85
C SER A 387 9.06 27.14 2.60
N LEU A 388 7.92 26.43 2.64
CA LEU A 388 6.86 26.57 1.64
C LEU A 388 6.23 27.97 1.69
N LYS A 389 5.77 28.48 0.54
CA LYS A 389 5.06 29.77 0.40
C LYS A 389 3.73 29.59 -0.33
N THR A 390 2.92 30.65 -0.29
CA THR A 390 1.70 30.82 -1.10
C THR A 390 2.07 30.92 -2.58
N ASP A 391 1.08 30.79 -3.47
CA ASP A 391 1.26 31.16 -4.87
C ASP A 391 1.52 32.69 -5.03
N VAL A 392 1.83 33.14 -6.26
CA VAL A 392 2.01 34.57 -6.59
C VAL A 392 0.75 35.42 -6.35
N HIS A 393 -0.41 34.80 -6.21
CA HIS A 393 -1.70 35.45 -5.90
C HIS A 393 -2.03 35.44 -4.39
N ARG A 394 -1.13 34.89 -3.56
CA ARG A 394 -1.23 34.74 -2.09
C ARG A 394 -2.22 33.67 -1.60
N HIS A 395 -2.66 32.74 -2.44
CA HIS A 395 -3.43 31.58 -1.98
C HIS A 395 -2.52 30.52 -1.37
N GLN A 396 -3.06 29.70 -0.46
CA GLN A 396 -2.37 28.49 -0.03
C GLN A 396 -2.18 27.53 -1.21
N THR A 397 -0.95 27.04 -1.41
CA THR A 397 -0.69 25.98 -2.37
C THR A 397 -1.19 24.65 -1.82
N LYS A 398 -1.41 23.64 -2.69
CA LYS A 398 -1.87 22.32 -2.23
C LYS A 398 -0.91 21.65 -1.24
N PHE A 399 0.37 21.98 -1.32
CA PHE A 399 1.39 21.58 -0.35
C PHE A 399 1.12 22.16 1.04
N ILE A 400 0.79 23.45 1.13
CA ILE A 400 0.42 24.12 2.38
C ILE A 400 -0.90 23.56 2.91
N GLU A 401 -1.96 23.48 2.09
CA GLU A 401 -3.25 22.90 2.53
C GLU A 401 -3.08 21.52 3.18
N ASN A 402 -2.34 20.62 2.52
CA ASN A 402 -2.20 19.25 2.99
C ASN A 402 -1.25 19.18 4.20
N ARG A 403 -0.15 19.93 4.22
CA ARG A 403 0.73 20.06 5.39
C ARG A 403 -0.04 20.56 6.62
N ASP A 404 -0.83 21.62 6.46
CA ASP A 404 -1.46 22.32 7.60
C ASP A 404 -2.59 21.50 8.22
N LYS A 405 -3.33 20.71 7.43
CA LYS A 405 -4.26 19.68 7.96
C LYS A 405 -3.55 18.68 8.88
N PHE A 406 -2.39 18.18 8.46
CA PHE A 406 -1.62 17.22 9.24
C PHE A 406 -1.01 17.85 10.49
N ILE A 407 -0.36 19.00 10.37
CA ILE A 407 0.29 19.67 11.51
C ILE A 407 -0.72 20.12 12.57
N SER A 408 -1.86 20.70 12.16
CA SER A 408 -2.86 21.20 13.10
C SER A 408 -3.56 20.08 13.88
N THR A 409 -3.86 18.93 13.27
CA THR A 409 -4.37 17.75 14.00
C THR A 409 -3.27 17.08 14.83
N LEU A 410 -2.03 16.97 14.32
CA LEU A 410 -0.93 16.35 15.06
C LEU A 410 -0.60 17.12 16.36
N ALA A 411 -0.71 18.45 16.36
CA ALA A 411 -0.56 19.28 17.56
C ALA A 411 -1.60 18.95 18.66
N GLN A 412 -2.80 18.53 18.26
CA GLN A 412 -3.92 18.19 19.15
C GLN A 412 -3.89 16.74 19.67
N THR A 413 -3.10 15.85 19.06
CA THR A 413 -2.99 14.44 19.51
C THR A 413 -2.47 14.31 20.95
N ASP A 414 -2.97 13.33 21.70
CA ASP A 414 -2.42 12.94 23.00
C ASP A 414 -1.24 11.94 22.81
N PRO A 415 -0.01 12.29 23.24
CA PRO A 415 1.12 11.36 23.24
C PRO A 415 0.85 10.05 24.00
N ASN A 416 -0.05 10.06 24.98
CA ASN A 416 -0.35 8.86 25.78
C ASN A 416 -1.02 7.76 24.97
N SER A 417 -1.77 8.07 23.91
CA SER A 417 -2.34 7.04 23.01
C SER A 417 -1.25 6.26 22.28
N PHE A 418 -0.17 6.94 21.88
CA PHE A 418 1.01 6.30 21.26
C PHE A 418 1.85 5.54 22.29
N LEU A 419 1.91 6.00 23.55
CA LEU A 419 2.63 5.31 24.64
C LEU A 419 1.83 4.16 25.28
N TYR A 420 0.51 4.06 25.01
CA TYR A 420 -0.40 3.14 25.69
C TYR A 420 0.08 1.69 25.62
N MET A 421 0.41 1.19 24.42
CA MET A 421 0.75 -0.22 24.23
C MET A 421 2.13 -0.59 24.76
N PHE A 422 3.05 0.38 24.89
CA PHE A 422 4.33 0.21 25.59
C PHE A 422 4.10 0.06 27.09
N ARG A 423 3.30 0.95 27.70
CA ARG A 423 2.94 0.83 29.12
C ARG A 423 2.19 -0.47 29.41
N HIS A 424 1.27 -0.88 28.53
CA HIS A 424 0.54 -2.14 28.63
C HIS A 424 1.48 -3.36 28.64
N ALA A 425 2.41 -3.45 27.68
CA ALA A 425 3.38 -4.57 27.65
C ALA A 425 4.24 -4.61 28.93
N PHE A 426 4.75 -3.46 29.37
CA PHE A 426 5.58 -3.36 30.59
C PHE A 426 4.78 -3.40 31.91
N GLY A 427 3.48 -3.73 31.88
CA GLY A 427 2.62 -3.83 33.07
C GLY A 427 2.43 -2.51 33.83
N GLN A 428 2.69 -1.36 33.18
CA GLN A 428 2.61 -0.04 33.80
C GLN A 428 1.20 0.53 33.74
N LYS A 429 0.83 1.32 34.76
CA LYS A 429 -0.44 2.03 34.79
C LYS A 429 -0.51 3.08 33.69
N GLN A 430 -1.67 3.17 33.04
CA GLN A 430 -1.95 4.27 32.11
C GLN A 430 -2.26 5.56 32.88
N PRO A 431 -1.86 6.74 32.38
CA PRO A 431 -2.34 8.02 32.89
C PRO A 431 -3.87 8.15 32.77
N GLN A 432 -4.48 8.93 33.67
CA GLN A 432 -5.92 9.15 33.67
C GLN A 432 -6.38 9.80 32.36
N GLY A 433 -7.37 9.18 31.70
CA GLY A 433 -7.93 9.66 30.43
C GLY A 433 -7.19 9.19 29.16
N ALA A 434 -6.08 8.45 29.27
CA ALA A 434 -5.35 7.94 28.11
C ALA A 434 -6.17 6.88 27.35
N GLU A 435 -6.57 7.19 26.11
CA GLU A 435 -7.24 6.25 25.20
C GLU A 435 -6.22 5.45 24.37
N ALA A 436 -6.48 4.16 24.14
CA ALA A 436 -5.71 3.34 23.21
C ALA A 436 -5.96 3.72 21.75
N LEU A 437 -4.95 3.58 20.89
CA LEU A 437 -5.12 3.66 19.43
C LEU A 437 -5.95 2.48 18.90
N GLY A 438 -6.74 2.73 17.86
CA GLY A 438 -7.49 1.70 17.12
C GLY A 438 -6.75 1.13 15.91
N VAL A 439 -7.46 0.31 15.14
CA VAL A 439 -6.95 -0.33 13.90
C VAL A 439 -5.71 -1.19 14.23
N TRP A 440 -4.55 -1.01 13.60
CA TRP A 440 -3.42 -1.96 13.74
C TRP A 440 -2.56 -1.73 14.99
N ASP A 441 -2.76 -0.61 15.68
CA ASP A 441 -2.18 -0.32 16.99
C ASP A 441 -3.11 -0.69 18.16
N SER A 442 -4.24 -1.34 17.88
CA SER A 442 -5.18 -1.80 18.90
C SER A 442 -4.63 -2.95 19.75
N GLN A 443 -5.20 -3.13 20.94
CA GLN A 443 -4.62 -3.95 22.02
C GLN A 443 -4.34 -5.40 21.60
N ASP A 444 -5.28 -6.09 20.94
CA ASP A 444 -5.07 -7.48 20.50
C ASP A 444 -4.21 -7.60 19.22
N THR A 445 -3.86 -6.48 18.55
CA THR A 445 -3.20 -6.51 17.24
C THR A 445 -1.69 -6.67 17.34
N LYS A 446 -1.16 -7.64 16.57
CA LYS A 446 0.24 -8.06 16.58
C LYS A 446 1.25 -7.05 16.01
N LEU A 447 0.80 -6.04 15.25
CA LEU A 447 1.66 -5.00 14.69
C LEU A 447 1.85 -3.79 15.62
N ARG A 448 1.10 -3.73 16.72
CA ARG A 448 0.96 -2.54 17.60
C ARG A 448 2.30 -1.95 18.05
N GLY A 449 2.34 -0.63 18.22
CA GLY A 449 3.54 0.17 18.42
C GLY A 449 4.09 0.79 17.12
N HIS A 450 3.58 0.40 15.93
CA HIS A 450 4.14 0.89 14.68
C HIS A 450 3.77 2.36 14.41
N ALA A 451 2.56 2.81 14.77
CA ALA A 451 2.21 4.23 14.71
C ALA A 451 3.10 5.09 15.61
N THR A 452 3.60 4.54 16.71
CA THR A 452 4.44 5.28 17.66
C THR A 452 5.77 5.69 17.03
N GLY A 453 6.36 4.81 16.23
CA GLY A 453 7.57 5.12 15.47
C GLY A 453 7.33 6.16 14.37
N HIS A 454 6.27 6.00 13.58
CA HIS A 454 5.86 7.01 12.60
C HIS A 454 5.55 8.37 13.25
N TYR A 455 4.95 8.37 14.45
CA TYR A 455 4.65 9.56 15.23
C TYR A 455 5.93 10.28 15.67
N LEU A 456 6.93 9.56 16.19
CA LEU A 456 8.26 10.11 16.53
C LEU A 456 8.93 10.79 15.33
N SER A 457 8.99 10.10 14.17
CA SER A 457 9.48 10.69 12.91
C SER A 457 8.69 11.94 12.51
N ALA A 458 7.36 11.89 12.60
CA ALA A 458 6.50 13.02 12.23
C ALA A 458 6.69 14.23 13.16
N ILE A 459 6.65 14.06 14.48
CA ILE A 459 6.83 15.20 15.42
C ILE A 459 8.23 15.82 15.32
N ALA A 460 9.27 15.04 15.02
CA ALA A 460 10.61 15.56 14.70
C ALA A 460 10.61 16.38 13.39
N GLN A 461 10.01 15.85 12.32
CA GLN A 461 9.89 16.52 11.03
C GLN A 461 9.06 17.81 11.12
N VAL A 462 8.03 17.85 11.97
CA VAL A 462 7.23 19.05 12.25
C VAL A 462 7.99 20.04 13.13
N TYR A 463 8.66 19.61 14.20
CA TYR A 463 9.50 20.48 15.03
C TYR A 463 10.55 21.22 14.19
N ALA A 464 11.18 20.55 13.22
CA ALA A 464 12.10 21.19 12.29
C ALA A 464 11.39 22.15 11.32
N SER A 465 10.35 21.69 10.63
CA SER A 465 9.69 22.47 9.56
C SER A 465 8.81 23.63 10.03
N THR A 466 8.41 23.66 11.31
CA THR A 466 7.62 24.75 11.92
C THR A 466 8.47 25.83 12.60
N SER A 467 9.74 25.97 12.21
CA SER A 467 10.65 26.99 12.76
C SER A 467 10.14 28.44 12.67
N TYR A 468 9.15 28.70 11.80
CA TYR A 468 8.44 29.97 11.63
C TYR A 468 7.34 30.26 12.67
N ASP A 469 6.89 29.26 13.44
CA ASP A 469 5.90 29.39 14.52
C ASP A 469 6.48 28.80 15.82
N LYS A 470 6.85 29.67 16.76
CA LYS A 470 7.52 29.27 17.99
C LYS A 470 6.59 28.63 19.03
N ALA A 471 5.28 28.91 18.99
CA ALA A 471 4.33 28.26 19.88
C ALA A 471 4.08 26.81 19.42
N LEU A 472 3.94 26.62 18.10
CA LEU A 472 3.79 25.33 17.46
C LEU A 472 5.07 24.48 17.59
N GLN A 473 6.24 25.06 17.35
CA GLN A 473 7.53 24.39 17.54
C GLN A 473 7.73 23.95 19.01
N ALA A 474 7.36 24.78 19.99
CA ALA A 474 7.41 24.41 21.41
C ALA A 474 6.41 23.31 21.79
N ASN A 475 5.21 23.29 21.19
CA ASN A 475 4.24 22.20 21.35
C ASN A 475 4.84 20.85 20.92
N PHE A 476 5.50 20.79 19.77
CA PHE A 476 6.15 19.56 19.30
C PHE A 476 7.41 19.19 20.09
N ALA A 477 8.21 20.16 20.57
CA ALA A 477 9.32 19.90 21.49
C ALA A 477 8.85 19.18 22.76
N ASN A 478 7.80 19.70 23.40
CA ASN A 478 7.21 19.10 24.61
C ASN A 478 6.68 17.67 24.35
N LYS A 479 6.10 17.41 23.16
CA LYS A 479 5.68 16.05 22.77
C LYS A 479 6.89 15.14 22.56
N ILE A 480 7.95 15.58 21.89
CA ILE A 480 9.20 14.82 21.70
C ILE A 480 9.78 14.41 23.05
N ASP A 481 9.98 15.36 23.96
CA ASP A 481 10.57 15.07 25.26
C ASP A 481 9.68 14.16 26.12
N TYR A 482 8.36 14.32 26.09
CA TYR A 482 7.46 13.42 26.81
C TYR A 482 7.49 11.98 26.27
N MET A 483 7.49 11.82 24.95
CA MET A 483 7.62 10.53 24.27
C MET A 483 8.96 9.86 24.60
N VAL A 484 10.07 10.58 24.41
CA VAL A 484 11.43 10.05 24.61
C VAL A 484 11.68 9.73 26.08
N ASN A 485 11.27 10.57 27.03
CA ASN A 485 11.44 10.26 28.46
C ASN A 485 10.64 9.01 28.85
N THR A 486 9.37 8.88 28.44
CA THR A 486 8.58 7.68 28.74
C THR A 486 9.20 6.41 28.13
N LEU A 487 9.63 6.47 26.87
CA LEU A 487 10.27 5.32 26.20
C LEU A 487 11.64 4.98 26.82
N TYR A 488 12.41 5.99 27.25
CA TYR A 488 13.67 5.80 27.95
C TYR A 488 13.46 5.04 29.26
N ASP A 489 12.58 5.55 30.11
CA ASP A 489 12.33 5.00 31.44
C ASP A 489 11.81 3.55 31.34
N LEU A 490 10.95 3.25 30.36
CA LEU A 490 10.50 1.89 30.04
C LEU A 490 11.64 1.00 29.51
N SER A 491 12.44 1.45 28.54
CA SER A 491 13.56 0.67 27.98
C SER A 491 14.60 0.30 29.04
N MET A 492 14.72 1.13 30.07
CA MET A 492 15.61 0.94 31.21
C MET A 492 15.08 -0.07 32.24
N LEU A 493 13.88 -0.61 32.10
CA LEU A 493 13.37 -1.73 32.91
C LEU A 493 13.79 -3.10 32.34
N SER A 494 13.94 -3.22 31.02
CA SER A 494 14.19 -4.50 30.35
C SER A 494 15.52 -5.13 30.77
N GLY A 495 15.47 -6.41 31.16
CA GLY A 495 16.66 -7.16 31.56
C GLY A 495 17.32 -6.67 32.86
N LYS A 496 16.56 -6.06 33.77
CA LYS A 496 16.98 -5.69 35.14
C LYS A 496 15.95 -6.19 36.16
N PRO A 497 16.34 -6.52 37.40
CA PRO A 497 15.41 -7.13 38.36
C PRO A 497 14.36 -6.13 38.87
N GLN A 498 13.12 -6.60 39.03
CA GLN A 498 11.97 -5.79 39.49
C GLN A 498 12.15 -5.27 40.94
N LYS A 499 12.96 -5.97 41.75
CA LYS A 499 13.27 -5.69 43.14
C LYS A 499 14.76 -5.94 43.36
N PRO A 500 15.41 -5.33 44.38
CA PRO A 500 16.74 -5.74 44.81
C PRO A 500 16.83 -7.27 44.96
N ASP A 501 17.91 -7.84 44.45
CA ASP A 501 18.25 -9.27 44.51
C ASP A 501 17.22 -10.26 43.90
N GLY A 502 16.23 -9.76 43.14
CA GLY A 502 15.28 -10.58 42.40
C GLY A 502 15.91 -11.26 41.17
N PRO A 503 15.39 -12.43 40.72
CA PRO A 503 15.85 -13.09 39.50
C PRO A 503 15.46 -12.30 38.24
N TYR A 504 16.34 -12.29 37.23
CA TYR A 504 16.17 -11.56 35.98
C TYR A 504 17.03 -12.17 34.86
N VAL A 505 16.76 -11.83 33.59
CA VAL A 505 17.56 -12.24 32.43
C VAL A 505 17.94 -11.01 31.61
N SER A 506 19.21 -10.61 31.72
CA SER A 506 19.80 -9.48 31.00
C SER A 506 20.35 -9.84 29.61
N ASP A 507 20.53 -11.13 29.30
CA ASP A 507 20.99 -11.59 27.99
C ASP A 507 19.81 -11.62 26.98
N PRO A 508 19.87 -10.85 25.87
CA PRO A 508 18.87 -10.87 24.80
C PRO A 508 18.61 -12.25 24.18
N THR A 509 19.55 -13.19 24.27
CA THR A 509 19.44 -14.53 23.67
C THR A 509 18.73 -15.52 24.60
N ALA A 510 18.87 -15.38 25.92
CA ALA A 510 18.43 -16.34 26.93
C ALA A 510 16.98 -16.12 27.45
N VAL A 511 16.19 -15.32 26.76
CA VAL A 511 14.79 -14.99 27.12
C VAL A 511 13.96 -16.28 27.35
N PRO A 512 13.41 -16.50 28.56
CA PRO A 512 12.62 -17.70 28.88
C PRO A 512 11.20 -17.60 28.33
N TYR A 513 10.45 -18.72 28.33
CA TYR A 513 9.01 -18.72 28.09
C TYR A 513 8.26 -17.85 29.11
N GLY A 514 7.06 -17.39 28.75
CA GLY A 514 6.21 -16.60 29.66
C GLY A 514 5.76 -17.39 30.90
N PRO A 515 5.46 -16.72 32.03
CA PRO A 515 4.96 -17.40 33.23
C PRO A 515 3.75 -18.29 32.94
N GLY A 516 3.87 -19.59 33.23
CA GLY A 516 2.82 -20.59 32.97
C GLY A 516 2.69 -21.06 31.51
N LYS A 517 3.56 -20.62 30.59
CA LYS A 517 3.61 -21.08 29.19
C LYS A 517 4.67 -22.18 29.00
N THR A 518 4.47 -23.04 27.99
CA THR A 518 5.40 -24.12 27.63
C THR A 518 6.13 -23.91 26.28
N ASP A 519 5.73 -22.88 25.53
CA ASP A 519 6.47 -22.34 24.37
C ASP A 519 6.23 -20.80 24.32
N PHE A 520 6.85 -20.11 23.37
CA PHE A 520 6.54 -18.72 23.02
C PHE A 520 5.23 -18.64 22.25
N ASP A 521 4.38 -17.69 22.61
CA ASP A 521 3.16 -17.35 21.89
C ASP A 521 2.93 -15.84 21.79
N SER A 522 1.98 -15.46 20.95
CA SER A 522 1.64 -14.09 20.62
C SER A 522 0.23 -13.71 21.09
N ASP A 523 -0.21 -14.25 22.22
CA ASP A 523 -1.40 -13.76 22.93
C ASP A 523 -1.09 -12.41 23.59
N LEU A 524 -1.67 -11.34 23.03
CA LEU A 524 -1.48 -9.96 23.46
C LEU A 524 -2.63 -9.41 24.31
N SER A 525 -3.61 -10.26 24.65
CA SER A 525 -4.77 -9.92 25.48
C SER A 525 -4.39 -9.77 26.96
N ASP A 526 -5.19 -9.04 27.74
CA ASP A 526 -4.98 -8.80 29.18
C ASP A 526 -4.80 -10.08 30.03
N LYS A 527 -5.24 -11.24 29.52
CA LYS A 527 -5.13 -12.54 30.22
C LYS A 527 -3.94 -13.38 29.77
N GLY A 528 -3.42 -13.13 28.56
CA GLY A 528 -2.38 -13.96 27.95
C GLY A 528 -1.02 -13.27 27.83
N ILE A 529 -1.00 -11.93 27.85
CA ILE A 529 0.23 -11.14 27.73
C ILE A 529 1.11 -11.29 28.97
N ARG A 530 2.37 -11.68 28.75
CA ARG A 530 3.42 -11.63 29.78
C ARG A 530 3.90 -10.18 29.98
N ASN A 531 4.23 -9.83 31.21
CA ASN A 531 4.73 -8.50 31.61
C ASN A 531 6.02 -8.60 32.45
N ASP A 532 6.73 -9.73 32.35
CA ASP A 532 7.97 -10.06 33.05
C ASP A 532 9.20 -9.41 32.38
N TYR A 533 9.16 -8.08 32.17
CA TYR A 533 10.18 -7.33 31.42
C TYR A 533 11.62 -7.51 31.94
N TRP A 534 11.77 -7.87 33.21
CA TRP A 534 13.07 -8.23 33.80
C TRP A 534 13.73 -9.44 33.12
N ASN A 535 12.98 -10.23 32.34
CA ASN A 535 13.46 -11.42 31.62
C ASN A 535 13.68 -11.20 30.10
N TRP A 536 13.42 -10.01 29.55
CA TRP A 536 13.38 -9.79 28.09
C TRP A 536 14.74 -9.43 27.46
N GLY A 537 15.82 -9.47 28.24
CA GLY A 537 17.14 -9.02 27.84
C GLY A 537 17.31 -7.51 27.94
N LYS A 538 18.54 -7.06 28.21
CA LYS A 538 18.87 -5.63 28.34
C LYS A 538 18.59 -4.91 27.03
N GLY A 539 17.94 -3.75 27.11
CA GLY A 539 17.76 -2.84 25.98
C GLY A 539 16.59 -3.15 25.05
N PHE A 540 15.82 -4.20 25.34
CA PHE A 540 14.56 -4.45 24.61
C PHE A 540 13.55 -3.32 24.87
N ILE A 541 12.95 -2.78 23.82
CA ILE A 541 11.70 -2.03 23.93
C ILE A 541 10.84 -2.23 22.68
N SER A 542 9.58 -2.56 22.91
CA SER A 542 8.51 -2.65 21.92
C SER A 542 7.18 -2.47 22.65
N ALA A 543 6.10 -2.32 21.89
CA ALA A 543 4.73 -2.32 22.40
C ALA A 543 4.18 -3.74 22.68
N TYR A 544 5.01 -4.78 22.58
CA TYR A 544 4.69 -6.17 22.94
C TYR A 544 5.95 -6.92 23.41
N PRO A 545 5.80 -8.05 24.14
CA PRO A 545 6.91 -8.90 24.57
C PRO A 545 7.78 -9.43 23.41
N PRO A 546 9.04 -9.85 23.66
CA PRO A 546 9.98 -10.27 22.62
C PRO A 546 9.58 -11.53 21.84
N ASP A 547 8.58 -12.27 22.31
CA ASP A 547 8.16 -13.60 21.87
C ASP A 547 7.90 -13.66 20.35
N GLN A 548 7.31 -12.62 19.74
CA GLN A 548 7.10 -12.58 18.28
C GLN A 548 8.41 -12.65 17.47
N PHE A 549 9.51 -12.06 17.98
CA PHE A 549 10.82 -12.15 17.33
C PHE A 549 11.37 -13.58 17.41
N ILE A 550 11.25 -14.21 18.58
CA ILE A 550 11.72 -15.59 18.82
C ILE A 550 10.88 -16.61 18.03
N MET A 551 9.58 -16.36 17.87
CA MET A 551 8.69 -17.12 17.00
C MET A 551 9.11 -16.99 15.52
N LEU A 552 9.51 -15.80 15.05
CA LEU A 552 10.01 -15.62 13.68
C LEU A 552 11.30 -16.42 13.44
N GLU A 553 12.22 -16.43 14.41
CA GLU A 553 13.45 -17.22 14.39
C GLU A 553 13.15 -18.74 14.35
N LYS A 554 12.14 -19.20 15.11
CA LYS A 554 11.57 -20.56 15.02
C LYS A 554 10.80 -20.82 13.70
N GLY A 555 10.60 -19.80 12.85
CA GLY A 555 10.02 -19.92 11.52
C GLY A 555 8.51 -19.70 11.41
N ALA A 556 7.88 -19.09 12.43
CA ALA A 556 6.45 -18.77 12.47
C ALA A 556 5.97 -17.94 11.26
N LYS A 557 4.66 -17.92 11.06
CA LYS A 557 4.01 -17.33 9.87
C LYS A 557 3.01 -16.24 10.23
N TYR A 558 2.64 -15.48 9.21
CA TYR A 558 1.69 -14.38 9.35
C TYR A 558 0.29 -14.88 9.71
N GLY A 559 -0.43 -14.08 10.50
CA GLY A 559 -1.85 -14.23 10.83
C GLY A 559 -2.17 -13.84 12.28
N GLY A 560 -3.45 -13.93 12.64
CA GLY A 560 -3.97 -13.46 13.93
C GLY A 560 -3.83 -14.42 15.12
N GLN A 561 -3.61 -15.72 14.90
CA GLN A 561 -3.61 -16.74 15.96
C GLN A 561 -2.39 -16.61 16.91
N SER A 562 -2.46 -17.19 18.12
CA SER A 562 -1.37 -17.11 19.12
C SER A 562 -0.08 -17.86 18.72
N ASN A 563 -0.13 -18.73 17.72
CA ASN A 563 1.05 -19.36 17.09
C ASN A 563 1.51 -18.66 15.80
N GLN A 564 0.92 -17.51 15.47
CA GLN A 564 1.27 -16.65 14.33
C GLN A 564 1.78 -15.30 14.80
N ILE A 565 2.39 -14.51 13.92
CA ILE A 565 3.03 -13.22 14.23
C ILE A 565 2.75 -12.18 13.16
N TRP A 566 2.98 -10.90 13.43
CA TRP A 566 2.87 -9.84 12.42
C TRP A 566 4.12 -8.95 12.42
N ALA A 567 4.97 -9.14 11.40
CA ALA A 567 6.09 -8.27 11.02
C ALA A 567 6.89 -7.63 12.19
N PRO A 568 7.44 -8.41 13.14
CA PRO A 568 7.96 -7.85 14.38
C PRO A 568 9.12 -6.86 14.17
N TYR A 569 9.98 -7.13 13.17
CA TYR A 569 11.05 -6.21 12.79
C TYR A 569 10.55 -4.96 12.02
N TYR A 570 9.37 -4.99 11.38
CA TYR A 570 8.76 -3.78 10.78
C TYR A 570 8.36 -2.77 11.86
N THR A 571 7.76 -3.23 12.97
CA THR A 571 7.38 -2.38 14.10
C THR A 571 8.64 -1.80 14.75
N LEU A 572 9.64 -2.67 15.02
CA LEU A 572 10.91 -2.26 15.60
C LEU A 572 11.65 -1.21 14.74
N HIS A 573 11.63 -1.38 13.42
CA HIS A 573 12.14 -0.40 12.47
C HIS A 573 11.48 0.97 12.63
N LYS A 574 10.15 1.08 12.81
CA LYS A 574 9.52 2.40 12.99
C LYS A 574 10.00 3.06 14.27
N ILE A 575 10.05 2.31 15.36
CA ILE A 575 10.47 2.82 16.68
C ILE A 575 11.93 3.31 16.58
N LEU A 576 12.82 2.49 16.01
CA LEU A 576 14.23 2.82 15.82
C LEU A 576 14.43 4.02 14.88
N ALA A 577 13.77 4.05 13.71
CA ALA A 577 13.84 5.17 12.78
C ALA A 577 13.33 6.48 13.40
N GLY A 578 12.22 6.44 14.13
CA GLY A 578 11.68 7.61 14.83
C GLY A 578 12.59 8.14 15.93
N LEU A 579 13.29 7.26 16.67
CA LEU A 579 14.30 7.67 17.65
C LEU A 579 15.54 8.28 17.00
N ILE A 580 15.98 7.73 15.85
CA ILE A 580 17.10 8.29 15.07
C ILE A 580 16.71 9.66 14.47
N ASP A 581 15.52 9.79 13.88
CA ASP A 581 15.00 11.07 13.35
C ASP A 581 14.92 12.14 14.45
N VAL A 582 14.42 11.77 15.65
CA VAL A 582 14.44 12.67 16.82
C VAL A 582 15.87 13.05 17.21
N TYR A 583 16.81 12.11 17.25
CA TYR A 583 18.20 12.42 17.58
C TYR A 583 18.88 13.33 16.55
N GLU A 584 18.75 13.05 15.25
CA GLU A 584 19.34 13.85 14.19
C GLU A 584 18.76 15.28 14.12
N VAL A 585 17.49 15.47 14.50
CA VAL A 585 16.82 16.78 14.50
C VAL A 585 17.07 17.58 15.80
N THR A 586 17.12 16.93 16.96
CA THR A 586 17.14 17.62 18.28
C THR A 586 18.42 17.45 19.09
N GLY A 587 19.28 16.49 18.72
CA GLY A 587 20.44 16.07 19.51
C GLY A 587 20.11 15.28 20.78
N ASN A 588 18.83 14.96 21.04
CA ASN A 588 18.37 14.33 22.28
C ASN A 588 19.08 12.98 22.56
N LYS A 589 19.94 12.96 23.59
CA LYS A 589 20.81 11.81 23.90
C LYS A 589 20.06 10.62 24.49
N LYS A 590 18.90 10.80 25.13
CA LYS A 590 18.05 9.69 25.55
C LYS A 590 17.50 8.93 24.35
N ALA A 591 17.08 9.63 23.30
CA ALA A 591 16.63 9.00 22.05
C ALA A 591 17.74 8.14 21.40
N LEU A 592 18.97 8.66 21.36
CA LEU A 592 20.13 7.89 20.89
C LEU A 592 20.43 6.68 21.79
N GLU A 593 20.40 6.82 23.12
CA GLU A 593 20.67 5.70 24.03
C GLU A 593 19.64 4.58 23.90
N ILE A 594 18.35 4.89 23.72
CA ILE A 594 17.33 3.87 23.41
C ILE A 594 17.66 3.18 22.08
N ALA A 595 17.97 3.95 21.03
CA ALA A 595 18.32 3.41 19.72
C ALA A 595 19.56 2.50 19.77
N GLU A 596 20.61 2.87 20.50
CA GLU A 596 21.81 2.03 20.70
C GLU A 596 21.50 0.76 21.48
N ASN A 597 20.70 0.83 22.55
CA ASN A 597 20.30 -0.33 23.33
C ASN A 597 19.42 -1.31 22.53
N MET A 598 18.49 -0.79 21.71
CA MET A 598 17.71 -1.59 20.76
C MET A 598 18.61 -2.25 19.71
N SER A 599 19.55 -1.50 19.13
CA SER A 599 20.52 -2.01 18.16
C SER A 599 21.44 -3.09 18.73
N ASP A 600 21.85 -2.96 20.00
CA ASP A 600 22.63 -3.97 20.71
C ASP A 600 21.81 -5.24 20.98
N TRP A 601 20.53 -5.11 21.37
CA TRP A 601 19.61 -6.26 21.55
C TRP A 601 19.38 -7.03 20.25
N VAL A 602 19.11 -6.32 19.14
CA VAL A 602 18.94 -6.92 17.81
C VAL A 602 20.22 -7.61 17.34
N TYR A 603 21.38 -6.98 17.54
CA TYR A 603 22.66 -7.60 17.20
C TYR A 603 22.87 -8.90 17.98
N ALA A 604 22.66 -8.89 19.29
CA ALA A 604 22.87 -10.04 20.17
C ALA A 604 22.04 -11.27 19.74
N ARG A 605 20.75 -11.06 19.38
CA ARG A 605 19.88 -12.13 18.87
C ARG A 605 20.27 -12.59 17.47
N LEU A 606 20.26 -11.69 16.48
CA LEU A 606 20.45 -12.06 15.08
C LEU A 606 21.84 -12.66 14.80
N SER A 607 22.86 -12.30 15.59
CA SER A 607 24.21 -12.86 15.44
C SER A 607 24.33 -14.36 15.79
N GLN A 608 23.35 -14.95 16.49
CA GLN A 608 23.34 -16.39 16.79
C GLN A 608 22.68 -17.24 15.68
N LEU A 609 22.03 -16.60 14.71
CA LEU A 609 21.18 -17.30 13.75
C LEU A 609 21.99 -17.82 12.55
N PRO A 610 21.80 -19.10 12.15
CA PRO A 610 22.35 -19.61 10.89
C PRO A 610 21.89 -18.76 9.68
N GLN A 611 22.76 -18.62 8.68
CA GLN A 611 22.46 -17.83 7.48
C GLN A 611 21.21 -18.33 6.73
N GLU A 612 20.95 -19.64 6.73
CA GLU A 612 19.73 -20.23 6.17
C GLU A 612 18.47 -19.75 6.91
N THR A 613 18.53 -19.64 8.25
CA THR A 613 17.43 -19.12 9.08
C THR A 613 17.11 -17.67 8.71
N LEU A 614 18.13 -16.81 8.60
CA LEU A 614 17.96 -15.42 8.16
C LEU A 614 17.33 -15.33 6.76
N ILE A 615 17.83 -16.12 5.79
CA ILE A 615 17.27 -16.19 4.43
C ILE A 615 15.79 -16.60 4.47
N LYS A 616 15.43 -17.61 5.27
CA LYS A 616 14.07 -18.12 5.46
C LYS A 616 13.15 -17.13 6.16
N MET A 617 13.67 -16.34 7.12
CA MET A 617 12.95 -15.25 7.78
C MET A 617 12.60 -14.17 6.75
N TRP A 618 13.59 -13.55 6.11
CA TRP A 618 13.41 -12.40 5.22
C TRP A 618 12.63 -12.70 3.93
N ASN A 619 12.50 -13.99 3.56
CA ASN A 619 11.68 -14.46 2.44
C ASN A 619 10.29 -14.97 2.85
N THR A 620 9.90 -14.84 4.13
CA THR A 620 8.53 -15.14 4.58
C THR A 620 7.62 -13.93 4.37
N TYR A 621 6.48 -14.14 3.70
CA TYR A 621 5.42 -13.12 3.49
C TYR A 621 4.96 -12.51 4.82
N ILE A 622 5.03 -11.18 4.93
CA ILE A 622 4.64 -10.30 6.06
C ILE A 622 5.29 -10.61 7.42
N ALA A 623 5.26 -11.85 7.93
CA ALA A 623 5.97 -12.22 9.15
C ALA A 623 7.48 -11.98 9.04
N GLY A 624 8.06 -12.11 7.85
CA GLY A 624 9.45 -11.77 7.54
C GLY A 624 9.71 -10.30 7.20
N GLU A 625 8.72 -9.41 7.32
CA GLU A 625 8.89 -8.00 7.00
C GLU A 625 9.65 -7.26 8.10
N PHE A 626 10.79 -6.69 7.73
CA PHE A 626 11.62 -5.82 8.57
C PHE A 626 11.61 -4.35 8.14
N GLY A 627 10.89 -4.01 7.06
CA GLY A 627 10.94 -2.69 6.44
C GLY A 627 12.38 -2.27 6.12
N GLY A 628 12.86 -1.18 6.73
CA GLY A 628 14.19 -0.61 6.58
C GLY A 628 15.09 -0.80 7.80
N MET A 629 15.02 -1.96 8.49
CA MET A 629 15.99 -2.27 9.56
C MET A 629 17.44 -2.17 9.08
N ASN A 630 17.75 -2.60 7.84
CA ASN A 630 19.07 -2.42 7.23
C ASN A 630 19.46 -0.93 7.09
N GLU A 631 18.54 -0.07 6.68
CA GLU A 631 18.73 1.39 6.67
C GLU A 631 19.02 1.95 8.07
N SER A 632 18.18 1.59 9.05
CA SER A 632 18.29 2.10 10.42
C SER A 632 19.60 1.67 11.09
N MET A 633 20.00 0.41 10.90
CA MET A 633 21.28 -0.09 11.40
C MET A 633 22.49 0.53 10.68
N ALA A 634 22.37 0.88 9.40
CA ALA A 634 23.39 1.63 8.67
C ALA A 634 23.49 3.10 9.14
N ARG A 635 22.36 3.79 9.38
CA ARG A 635 22.33 5.12 10.04
C ARG A 635 22.97 5.06 11.43
N MET A 636 22.64 4.06 12.25
CA MET A 636 23.27 3.88 13.56
C MET A 636 24.79 3.65 13.47
N TYR A 637 25.28 2.92 12.46
CA TYR A 637 26.72 2.85 12.20
C TYR A 637 27.31 4.21 11.80
N SER A 638 26.65 4.97 10.93
CA SER A 638 27.08 6.31 10.51
C SER A 638 27.19 7.28 11.71
N ILE A 639 26.22 7.25 12.63
CA ILE A 639 26.15 8.11 13.81
C ILE A 639 27.20 7.74 14.88
N THR A 640 27.47 6.46 15.07
CA THR A 640 28.21 5.96 16.25
C THR A 640 29.58 5.35 15.93
N SER A 641 29.88 5.09 14.66
CA SER A 641 31.02 4.29 14.18
C SER A 641 31.15 2.87 14.78
N LYS A 642 30.15 2.38 15.53
CA LYS A 642 30.16 1.04 16.16
C LYS A 642 30.01 -0.05 15.10
N GLN A 643 31.12 -0.69 14.73
CA GLN A 643 31.20 -1.73 13.69
C GLN A 643 30.16 -2.86 13.80
N ARG A 644 29.65 -3.17 15.00
CA ARG A 644 28.56 -4.14 15.19
C ARG A 644 27.25 -3.72 14.52
N TYR A 645 26.95 -2.43 14.37
CA TYR A 645 25.74 -1.97 13.70
C TYR A 645 25.81 -2.15 12.18
N LEU A 646 26.99 -1.97 11.56
CA LEU A 646 27.21 -2.34 10.16
C LEU A 646 27.04 -3.86 9.95
N LYS A 647 27.55 -4.69 10.87
CA LYS A 647 27.29 -6.14 10.84
C LYS A 647 25.80 -6.46 10.99
N THR A 648 25.09 -5.80 11.91
CA THR A 648 23.65 -5.99 12.10
C THR A 648 22.87 -5.62 10.84
N ALA A 649 23.24 -4.54 10.16
CA ALA A 649 22.64 -4.14 8.90
C ALA A 649 22.80 -5.20 7.80
N GLN A 650 23.95 -5.88 7.75
CA GLN A 650 24.22 -7.01 6.85
C GLN A 650 23.41 -8.27 7.22
N LEU A 651 23.05 -8.48 8.49
CA LEU A 651 22.16 -9.58 8.89
C LEU A 651 20.72 -9.40 8.38
N PHE A 652 20.33 -8.18 7.98
CA PHE A 652 19.06 -7.86 7.31
C PHE A 652 19.16 -7.90 5.77
N ASP A 653 20.28 -8.31 5.18
CA ASP A 653 20.35 -8.45 3.72
C ASP A 653 19.41 -9.58 3.25
N ASN A 654 18.43 -9.23 2.42
CA ASN A 654 17.54 -10.19 1.78
C ASN A 654 18.28 -10.85 0.61
N ILE A 655 19.24 -11.73 0.95
CA ILE A 655 20.19 -12.38 0.04
C ILE A 655 19.52 -12.90 -1.22
N LYS A 656 18.34 -13.55 -1.09
CA LYS A 656 17.59 -14.04 -2.25
C LYS A 656 17.22 -12.89 -3.20
N VAL A 657 16.55 -11.84 -2.72
CA VAL A 657 16.04 -10.75 -3.57
C VAL A 657 17.17 -9.82 -4.07
N PHE A 658 18.18 -9.57 -3.25
CA PHE A 658 19.29 -8.68 -3.60
C PHE A 658 20.35 -9.36 -4.48
N PHE A 659 20.70 -10.61 -4.17
CA PHE A 659 21.91 -11.27 -4.67
C PHE A 659 21.65 -12.66 -5.28
N GLY A 660 20.41 -13.15 -5.24
CA GLY A 660 19.99 -14.48 -5.69
C GLY A 660 20.33 -15.60 -4.69
N ASP A 661 21.59 -15.63 -4.26
CA ASP A 661 22.20 -16.69 -3.44
C ASP A 661 23.36 -16.13 -2.60
N THR A 662 23.92 -16.96 -1.72
CA THR A 662 25.04 -16.62 -0.83
C THR A 662 26.39 -16.44 -1.55
N ALA A 663 26.50 -16.81 -2.83
CA ALA A 663 27.66 -16.51 -3.68
C ALA A 663 27.50 -15.19 -4.47
N HIS A 664 26.36 -14.52 -4.30
CA HIS A 664 25.96 -13.29 -4.98
C HIS A 664 26.03 -13.42 -6.51
N ALA A 665 25.62 -14.57 -7.05
CA ALA A 665 25.72 -14.86 -8.47
C ALA A 665 24.61 -14.20 -9.31
N SER A 666 23.49 -13.79 -8.72
CA SER A 666 22.25 -13.38 -9.42
C SER A 666 21.53 -12.21 -8.71
N GLY A 667 20.20 -12.11 -8.86
CA GLY A 667 19.35 -11.13 -8.16
C GLY A 667 19.47 -9.68 -8.66
N LEU A 668 18.92 -8.74 -7.87
CA LEU A 668 18.85 -7.32 -8.24
C LEU A 668 20.22 -6.68 -8.46
N ALA A 669 21.28 -7.10 -7.74
CA ALA A 669 22.65 -6.65 -7.97
C ALA A 669 23.16 -6.96 -9.40
N LYS A 670 22.59 -7.98 -10.07
CA LYS A 670 22.88 -8.38 -11.45
C LYS A 670 21.79 -7.98 -12.46
N ASN A 671 20.85 -7.11 -12.06
CA ASN A 671 19.69 -6.68 -12.84
C ASN A 671 18.68 -7.81 -13.15
N VAL A 672 18.65 -8.89 -12.35
CA VAL A 672 17.64 -9.95 -12.46
C VAL A 672 16.35 -9.51 -11.75
N ASP A 673 15.21 -9.77 -12.38
CA ASP A 673 13.90 -9.37 -11.90
C ASP A 673 13.19 -10.52 -11.17
N ILE A 674 13.47 -10.61 -9.86
CA ILE A 674 13.03 -11.71 -8.99
C ILE A 674 12.07 -11.28 -7.86
N PHE A 675 11.57 -10.04 -7.89
CA PHE A 675 10.55 -9.55 -6.95
C PHE A 675 9.11 -9.71 -7.50
N ARG A 676 8.94 -10.38 -8.64
CA ARG A 676 7.64 -10.65 -9.28
C ARG A 676 6.66 -11.28 -8.28
N GLY A 677 5.47 -10.70 -8.16
CA GLY A 677 4.43 -11.18 -7.26
C GLY A 677 4.67 -10.97 -5.76
N LEU A 678 5.80 -10.41 -5.34
CA LEU A 678 6.06 -10.17 -3.91
C LEU A 678 5.26 -8.96 -3.39
N HIS A 679 5.00 -8.94 -2.06
CA HIS A 679 4.37 -7.82 -1.37
C HIS A 679 5.23 -6.56 -1.53
N ALA A 680 4.65 -5.48 -2.06
CA ALA A 680 5.44 -4.36 -2.55
C ALA A 680 6.11 -3.58 -1.41
N ASN A 681 5.32 -3.15 -0.43
CA ASN A 681 5.83 -2.36 0.68
C ASN A 681 6.65 -3.18 1.70
N GLN A 682 6.58 -4.53 1.67
CA GLN A 682 7.57 -5.37 2.37
C GLN A 682 8.98 -5.19 1.82
N HIS A 683 9.13 -4.97 0.50
CA HIS A 683 10.42 -5.04 -0.20
C HIS A 683 11.01 -3.68 -0.58
N ILE A 684 10.20 -2.67 -0.92
CA ILE A 684 10.71 -1.33 -1.29
C ILE A 684 11.57 -0.72 -0.16
N PRO A 685 11.19 -0.75 1.13
CA PRO A 685 12.02 -0.22 2.21
C PRO A 685 13.35 -0.98 2.40
N GLN A 686 13.39 -2.28 2.10
CA GLN A 686 14.63 -3.06 2.13
C GLN A 686 15.60 -2.53 1.06
N VAL A 687 15.07 -2.22 -0.13
CA VAL A 687 15.83 -1.62 -1.23
C VAL A 687 16.23 -0.17 -0.93
N VAL A 688 15.39 0.62 -0.26
CA VAL A 688 15.80 1.94 0.28
C VAL A 688 17.04 1.74 1.16
N GLY A 689 17.01 0.82 2.12
CA GLY A 689 18.17 0.54 2.98
C GLY A 689 19.43 0.11 2.22
N SER A 690 19.33 -0.42 1.00
CA SER A 690 20.52 -0.73 0.19
C SER A 690 21.32 0.52 -0.22
N ILE A 691 20.68 1.69 -0.46
CA ILE A 691 21.45 2.90 -0.78
C ILE A 691 22.23 3.44 0.42
N GLU A 692 21.71 3.23 1.64
CA GLU A 692 22.41 3.57 2.88
C GLU A 692 23.54 2.59 3.18
N MET A 693 23.29 1.29 2.97
CA MET A 693 24.33 0.25 3.00
C MET A 693 25.46 0.57 2.02
N TYR A 694 25.15 1.11 0.84
CA TYR A 694 26.18 1.63 -0.06
C TYR A 694 26.89 2.87 0.49
N ARG A 695 26.16 3.84 1.06
CA ARG A 695 26.73 5.06 1.68
C ARG A 695 27.81 4.70 2.72
N VAL A 696 27.56 3.69 3.57
CA VAL A 696 28.48 3.32 4.65
C VAL A 696 29.52 2.26 4.28
N SER A 697 29.20 1.26 3.45
CA SER A 697 30.11 0.14 3.14
C SER A 697 30.91 0.31 1.85
N LYS A 698 30.51 1.25 0.99
CA LYS A 698 31.05 1.48 -0.37
C LYS A 698 30.97 0.29 -1.34
N LYS A 699 30.34 -0.83 -0.98
CA LYS A 699 30.24 -2.00 -1.86
C LYS A 699 29.33 -1.74 -3.08
N PRO A 700 29.83 -1.86 -4.33
CA PRO A 700 29.05 -1.59 -5.56
C PRO A 700 27.72 -2.34 -5.70
N GLU A 701 27.62 -3.53 -5.11
CA GLU A 701 26.45 -4.41 -5.22
C GLU A 701 25.17 -3.76 -4.65
N TYR A 702 25.27 -3.04 -3.54
CA TYR A 702 24.12 -2.37 -2.93
C TYR A 702 23.60 -1.20 -3.78
N TYR A 703 24.50 -0.39 -4.39
CA TYR A 703 24.08 0.63 -5.36
C TYR A 703 23.37 0.00 -6.57
N LYS A 704 23.88 -1.15 -7.05
CA LYS A 704 23.25 -1.88 -8.15
C LYS A 704 21.86 -2.41 -7.79
N VAL A 705 21.63 -2.87 -6.56
CA VAL A 705 20.29 -3.24 -6.07
C VAL A 705 19.33 -2.04 -6.18
N ALA A 706 19.71 -0.89 -5.62
CA ALA A 706 18.90 0.34 -5.65
C ALA A 706 18.58 0.83 -7.09
N ASP A 707 19.60 1.04 -7.93
CA ASP A 707 19.45 1.64 -9.27
C ASP A 707 18.85 0.64 -10.31
N ASN A 708 19.05 -0.68 -10.16
CA ASN A 708 18.32 -1.67 -10.97
C ASN A 708 16.86 -1.79 -10.56
N PHE A 709 16.56 -1.80 -9.25
CA PHE A 709 15.19 -1.88 -8.77
C PHE A 709 14.39 -0.64 -9.17
N TRP A 710 14.91 0.56 -8.92
CA TRP A 710 14.25 1.81 -9.34
C TRP A 710 13.96 1.82 -10.84
N TYR A 711 14.94 1.43 -11.67
CA TYR A 711 14.77 1.36 -13.13
C TYR A 711 13.64 0.40 -13.52
N LYS A 712 13.60 -0.81 -12.95
CA LYS A 712 12.52 -1.79 -13.20
C LYS A 712 11.16 -1.27 -12.71
N MET A 713 11.10 -0.65 -11.53
CA MET A 713 9.84 -0.13 -10.98
C MET A 713 9.21 0.91 -11.90
N VAL A 714 9.96 1.95 -12.28
CA VAL A 714 9.48 3.05 -13.12
C VAL A 714 9.18 2.60 -14.56
N ASN A 715 9.87 1.58 -15.08
CA ASN A 715 9.66 1.10 -16.44
C ASN A 715 8.61 -0.01 -16.57
N ASP A 716 8.46 -0.91 -15.60
CA ASP A 716 7.73 -2.18 -15.78
C ASP A 716 6.57 -2.41 -14.80
N TYR A 717 6.44 -1.58 -13.75
CA TYR A 717 5.47 -1.78 -12.67
C TYR A 717 4.67 -0.51 -12.28
N MET A 718 5.00 0.64 -12.86
CA MET A 718 4.46 1.95 -12.50
C MET A 718 3.16 2.29 -13.27
N TYR A 719 2.13 2.72 -12.54
CA TYR A 719 0.94 3.38 -13.09
C TYR A 719 1.19 4.89 -13.29
N SER A 720 0.37 5.54 -14.12
CA SER A 720 0.58 6.93 -14.58
C SER A 720 0.72 7.97 -13.45
N ILE A 721 0.11 7.74 -12.28
CA ILE A 721 0.27 8.61 -11.09
C ILE A 721 1.66 8.51 -10.41
N GLY A 722 2.54 7.61 -10.86
CA GLY A 722 3.82 7.29 -10.21
C GLY A 722 3.76 6.17 -9.18
N GLY A 723 2.57 5.62 -8.93
CA GLY A 723 2.33 4.52 -7.98
C GLY A 723 2.58 3.14 -8.55
N VAL A 724 2.63 2.14 -7.67
CA VAL A 724 2.98 0.74 -7.94
C VAL A 724 2.12 -0.19 -7.07
N ALA A 725 2.11 -1.50 -7.38
CA ALA A 725 1.22 -2.52 -6.79
C ALA A 725 -0.27 -2.39 -7.17
N GLY A 726 -0.99 -3.51 -7.07
CA GLY A 726 -2.40 -3.63 -7.48
C GLY A 726 -2.64 -4.86 -8.35
N ALA A 727 -2.12 -6.02 -7.98
CA ALA A 727 -2.11 -7.21 -8.83
C ALA A 727 -3.40 -8.05 -8.75
N ARG A 728 -3.88 -8.52 -9.92
CA ARG A 728 -4.84 -9.63 -10.07
C ARG A 728 -4.12 -10.98 -10.24
N ASN A 729 -2.82 -10.95 -10.51
CA ASN A 729 -1.94 -12.11 -10.63
C ASN A 729 -0.56 -11.73 -10.07
N PRO A 730 -0.16 -12.17 -8.85
CA PRO A 730 -0.99 -12.89 -7.88
C PRO A 730 -2.23 -12.07 -7.47
N ALA A 731 -3.27 -12.73 -6.95
CA ALA A 731 -4.49 -12.06 -6.49
C ALA A 731 -4.31 -11.32 -5.15
N ASN A 732 -3.46 -10.28 -5.15
CA ASN A 732 -3.27 -9.37 -4.01
C ASN A 732 -3.01 -7.93 -4.50
N ALA A 733 -3.81 -6.98 -4.03
CA ALA A 733 -3.71 -5.56 -4.34
C ALA A 733 -2.41 -4.90 -3.81
N GLU A 734 -1.77 -5.50 -2.81
CA GLU A 734 -0.54 -4.99 -2.19
C GLU A 734 0.74 -5.62 -2.83
N CYS A 735 0.59 -6.57 -3.77
CA CYS A 735 1.70 -7.18 -4.51
C CYS A 735 2.04 -6.48 -5.83
N PHE A 736 3.30 -6.64 -6.25
CA PHE A 736 3.72 -6.44 -7.64
C PHE A 736 3.05 -7.47 -8.56
N THR A 737 2.96 -7.21 -9.86
CA THR A 737 2.46 -8.21 -10.83
C THR A 737 3.45 -9.39 -10.98
N ALA A 738 2.91 -10.59 -11.17
CA ALA A 738 3.69 -11.81 -11.43
C ALA A 738 4.47 -11.76 -12.75
N GLN A 739 4.10 -10.84 -13.66
CA GLN A 739 4.84 -10.55 -14.88
C GLN A 739 5.08 -9.03 -14.99
N PRO A 740 6.33 -8.59 -15.21
CA PRO A 740 6.65 -7.18 -15.50
C PRO A 740 6.01 -6.74 -16.81
N SER A 741 5.93 -5.43 -17.07
CA SER A 741 5.48 -4.89 -18.37
C SER A 741 4.02 -5.29 -18.75
N THR A 742 3.17 -5.70 -17.78
CA THR A 742 1.80 -6.21 -18.03
C THR A 742 0.73 -5.68 -17.05
N LEU A 743 0.67 -4.37 -16.83
CA LEU A 743 -0.31 -3.78 -15.92
C LEU A 743 -1.76 -3.93 -16.41
N TYR A 744 -2.05 -3.96 -17.71
CA TYR A 744 -3.41 -4.20 -18.20
C TYR A 744 -3.85 -5.65 -17.94
N GLU A 745 -3.00 -6.63 -18.24
CA GLU A 745 -3.33 -8.05 -18.08
C GLU A 745 -3.34 -8.50 -16.60
N ASN A 746 -2.35 -8.09 -15.81
CA ASN A 746 -2.08 -8.64 -14.47
C ASN A 746 -2.21 -7.60 -13.33
N GLY A 747 -2.30 -6.30 -13.63
CA GLY A 747 -2.56 -5.23 -12.67
C GLY A 747 -4.05 -4.93 -12.48
N PHE A 748 -4.42 -3.68 -12.16
CA PHE A 748 -5.79 -3.18 -11.99
C PHE A 748 -6.72 -4.10 -11.15
N SER A 749 -6.25 -4.51 -9.97
CA SER A 749 -6.98 -5.36 -9.02
C SER A 749 -8.12 -4.62 -8.32
N GLU A 750 -9.31 -5.22 -8.24
CA GLU A 750 -10.51 -4.54 -7.69
C GLU A 750 -10.38 -4.22 -6.20
N GLY A 751 -9.60 -5.00 -5.44
CA GLY A 751 -9.27 -4.71 -4.03
C GLY A 751 -8.35 -3.49 -3.82
N GLY A 752 -7.82 -2.91 -4.91
CA GLY A 752 -7.01 -1.69 -4.87
C GLY A 752 -5.86 -1.69 -5.87
N GLN A 753 -5.32 -0.49 -6.11
CA GLN A 753 -4.04 -0.27 -6.76
C GLN A 753 -3.29 0.83 -5.99
N ASN A 754 -1.98 0.96 -6.21
CA ASN A 754 -1.18 2.08 -5.68
C ASN A 754 -1.31 2.23 -4.16
N GLU A 755 -0.68 1.34 -3.40
CA GLU A 755 -0.48 1.58 -1.96
C GLU A 755 0.32 2.88 -1.76
N THR A 756 -0.15 3.75 -0.85
CA THR A 756 0.46 5.05 -0.61
C THR A 756 1.90 4.92 -0.07
N CYS A 757 2.14 3.96 0.84
CA CYS A 757 3.49 3.65 1.36
C CYS A 757 4.50 3.32 0.26
N ALA A 758 4.08 2.55 -0.75
CA ALA A 758 4.97 2.10 -1.81
C ALA A 758 5.51 3.30 -2.62
N THR A 759 4.71 4.36 -2.78
CA THR A 759 5.16 5.60 -3.42
C THR A 759 5.98 6.47 -2.49
N TYR A 760 5.62 6.57 -1.20
CA TYR A 760 6.46 7.23 -0.19
C TYR A 760 7.90 6.68 -0.20
N ASN A 761 8.05 5.36 -0.12
CA ASN A 761 9.37 4.71 -0.11
C ASN A 761 10.08 4.80 -1.48
N MET A 762 9.35 4.78 -2.60
CA MET A 762 9.95 5.04 -3.92
C MET A 762 10.43 6.49 -4.09
N LEU A 763 9.72 7.48 -3.55
CA LEU A 763 10.20 8.88 -3.53
C LEU A 763 11.47 9.02 -2.70
N LYS A 764 11.54 8.37 -1.53
CA LYS A 764 12.76 8.30 -0.71
C LYS A 764 13.94 7.71 -1.48
N LEU A 765 13.79 6.51 -2.04
CA LEU A 765 14.78 5.86 -2.91
C LEU A 765 15.25 6.75 -4.07
N THR A 766 14.32 7.49 -4.67
CA THR A 766 14.59 8.41 -5.78
C THR A 766 15.44 9.61 -5.35
N GLY A 767 15.13 10.20 -4.20
CA GLY A 767 15.90 11.28 -3.60
C GLY A 767 17.31 10.83 -3.25
N ASP A 768 17.45 9.68 -2.57
CA ASP A 768 18.75 9.13 -2.20
C ASP A 768 19.61 8.76 -3.42
N LEU A 769 19.06 8.09 -4.44
CA LEU A 769 19.78 7.81 -5.69
C LEU A 769 20.30 9.10 -6.36
N PHE A 770 19.52 10.17 -6.31
CA PHE A 770 19.92 11.47 -6.87
C PHE A 770 21.08 12.13 -6.09
N LEU A 771 21.30 11.80 -4.81
CA LEU A 771 22.47 12.26 -4.06
C LEU A 771 23.81 11.67 -4.59
N PHE A 772 23.73 10.60 -5.38
CA PHE A 772 24.88 9.90 -6.00
C PHE A 772 24.95 10.10 -7.52
N ASN A 773 23.82 10.25 -8.22
CA ASN A 773 23.78 10.34 -9.68
C ASN A 773 22.63 11.26 -10.15
N GLN A 774 22.95 12.48 -10.57
CA GLN A 774 21.98 13.56 -10.81
C GLN A 774 21.24 13.45 -12.16
N LYS A 775 20.61 12.31 -12.42
CA LYS A 775 19.76 12.11 -13.61
C LYS A 775 18.42 12.83 -13.45
N ALA A 776 17.96 13.53 -14.50
CA ALA A 776 16.63 14.17 -14.47
C ALA A 776 15.46 13.17 -14.40
N GLU A 777 15.62 11.94 -14.92
CA GLU A 777 14.58 10.89 -14.84
C GLU A 777 14.16 10.57 -13.39
N LEU A 778 15.07 10.73 -12.42
CA LEU A 778 14.77 10.58 -10.99
C LEU A 778 13.80 11.68 -10.54
N MET A 779 14.12 12.94 -10.78
CA MET A 779 13.29 14.07 -10.32
C MET A 779 12.03 14.31 -11.17
N ASP A 780 11.99 13.82 -12.42
CA ASP A 780 10.75 13.71 -13.21
C ASP A 780 9.81 12.63 -12.64
N TYR A 781 10.34 11.52 -12.09
CA TYR A 781 9.54 10.58 -11.30
C TYR A 781 9.10 11.18 -9.96
N TYR A 782 10.00 11.90 -9.27
CA TYR A 782 9.68 12.55 -7.99
C TYR A 782 8.52 13.55 -8.15
N GLU A 783 8.59 14.42 -9.15
CA GLU A 783 7.51 15.33 -9.54
C GLU A 783 6.20 14.58 -9.83
N ARG A 784 6.26 13.50 -10.64
CA ARG A 784 5.09 12.69 -10.98
C ARG A 784 4.42 12.08 -9.75
N GLY A 785 5.18 11.37 -8.91
CA GLY A 785 4.65 10.72 -7.70
C GLY A 785 4.15 11.71 -6.65
N LEU A 786 4.84 12.85 -6.48
CA LEU A 786 4.47 13.89 -5.55
C LEU A 786 3.12 14.54 -5.92
N TYR A 787 3.00 15.09 -7.14
CA TYR A 787 1.79 15.79 -7.56
C TYR A 787 0.60 14.85 -7.81
N ASN A 788 0.84 13.67 -8.40
CA ASN A 788 -0.25 12.82 -8.91
C ASN A 788 -0.64 11.68 -7.97
N HIS A 789 0.22 11.29 -7.02
CA HIS A 789 -0.14 10.35 -5.96
C HIS A 789 -0.22 11.05 -4.59
N ILE A 790 0.89 11.55 -4.03
CA ILE A 790 0.98 12.01 -2.62
C ILE A 790 0.05 13.19 -2.32
N LEU A 791 -0.03 14.21 -3.20
CA LEU A 791 -1.02 15.29 -3.01
C LEU A 791 -2.47 14.83 -3.19
N SER A 792 -2.69 13.74 -3.94
CA SER A 792 -4.02 13.17 -4.21
C SER A 792 -4.52 12.23 -3.11
N SER A 793 -3.62 11.67 -2.31
CA SER A 793 -3.92 10.73 -1.23
C SER A 793 -4.47 11.38 0.05
N VAL A 794 -4.58 12.70 0.11
CA VAL A 794 -5.11 13.45 1.27
C VAL A 794 -6.54 13.94 0.99
N ALA A 795 -7.41 13.89 1.99
CA ALA A 795 -8.80 14.33 1.90
C ALA A 795 -8.93 15.86 1.74
N GLU A 796 -10.12 16.28 1.28
CA GLU A 796 -10.39 17.69 1.00
C GLU A 796 -10.26 18.58 2.25
N LYS A 797 -10.82 18.15 3.40
CA LYS A 797 -11.05 19.00 4.58
C LYS A 797 -10.44 18.48 5.90
N SER A 798 -9.67 17.39 5.86
CA SER A 798 -9.08 16.75 7.04
C SER A 798 -7.77 16.03 6.65
N PRO A 799 -6.91 15.64 7.61
CA PRO A 799 -5.70 14.85 7.29
C PRO A 799 -6.01 13.38 6.96
N ALA A 800 -7.29 12.99 6.82
CA ALA A 800 -7.64 11.63 6.41
C ALA A 800 -6.98 11.28 5.08
N ASN A 801 -6.42 10.08 4.98
CA ASN A 801 -5.63 9.68 3.82
C ASN A 801 -6.06 8.34 3.21
N THR A 802 -5.71 8.14 1.93
CA THR A 802 -5.94 6.88 1.23
C THR A 802 -4.98 5.79 1.71
N TYR A 803 -5.43 4.55 1.64
CA TYR A 803 -4.54 3.38 1.68
C TYR A 803 -4.10 3.06 0.24
N HIS A 804 -5.07 2.66 -0.59
CA HIS A 804 -4.94 2.52 -2.04
C HIS A 804 -5.52 3.72 -2.77
N VAL A 805 -4.92 4.08 -3.91
CA VAL A 805 -5.47 5.05 -4.86
C VAL A 805 -5.98 4.33 -6.11
N PRO A 806 -7.31 4.12 -6.23
CA PRO A 806 -7.90 3.35 -7.32
C PRO A 806 -7.93 4.15 -8.63
N LEU A 807 -7.63 3.48 -9.74
CA LEU A 807 -7.48 4.06 -11.09
C LEU A 807 -8.43 3.42 -12.13
N ARG A 808 -9.27 2.45 -11.71
CA ARG A 808 -10.32 1.84 -12.55
C ARG A 808 -11.42 2.87 -12.91
N PRO A 809 -12.25 2.64 -13.94
CA PRO A 809 -13.25 3.62 -14.38
C PRO A 809 -14.27 3.97 -13.28
N GLY A 810 -14.64 5.25 -13.17
CA GLY A 810 -15.66 5.71 -12.20
C GLY A 810 -15.33 5.55 -10.71
N SER A 811 -14.09 5.21 -10.35
CA SER A 811 -13.62 4.94 -8.97
C SER A 811 -13.79 6.14 -8.03
N VAL A 812 -13.82 5.89 -6.72
CA VAL A 812 -13.77 6.90 -5.64
C VAL A 812 -12.59 6.62 -4.72
N LYS A 813 -11.89 7.66 -4.25
CA LYS A 813 -10.84 7.52 -3.22
C LYS A 813 -11.48 7.38 -1.84
N GLN A 814 -11.14 6.31 -1.10
CA GLN A 814 -11.52 6.15 0.30
C GLN A 814 -10.43 6.76 1.20
N PHE A 815 -10.83 7.60 2.17
CA PHE A 815 -9.91 8.28 3.09
C PHE A 815 -10.21 7.85 4.54
N SER A 816 -9.18 7.51 5.33
CA SER A 816 -9.31 7.06 6.72
C SER A 816 -8.46 7.88 7.70
N ASN A 817 -8.70 7.72 9.01
CA ASN A 817 -7.94 8.33 10.11
C ASN A 817 -7.94 9.88 10.14
N ALA A 818 -9.10 10.51 9.95
CA ALA A 818 -9.28 11.96 10.05
C ALA A 818 -8.81 12.55 11.39
N ASP A 819 -9.01 11.79 12.47
CA ASP A 819 -8.80 12.23 13.87
C ASP A 819 -7.48 11.73 14.47
N MET A 820 -6.61 11.08 13.67
CA MET A 820 -5.34 10.46 14.08
C MET A 820 -5.45 9.44 15.23
N LYS A 821 -6.61 8.78 15.40
CA LYS A 821 -6.89 7.80 16.48
C LYS A 821 -6.66 6.33 16.13
N GLY A 822 -6.36 5.96 14.89
CA GLY A 822 -6.14 4.55 14.53
C GLY A 822 -5.42 4.38 13.20
N PHE A 823 -4.38 3.54 13.17
CA PHE A 823 -3.40 3.56 12.09
C PHE A 823 -3.35 2.25 11.28
N THR A 824 -3.02 2.44 10.01
CA THR A 824 -2.42 1.45 9.11
C THR A 824 -1.03 1.93 8.69
N CYS A 825 -0.25 1.12 7.96
CA CYS A 825 1.02 1.55 7.35
C CYS A 825 0.87 2.88 6.58
N CYS A 826 -0.17 3.00 5.74
CA CYS A 826 -0.41 4.18 4.91
C CYS A 826 -0.70 5.43 5.74
N ASN A 827 -1.42 5.30 6.86
CA ASN A 827 -1.65 6.43 7.76
C ASN A 827 -0.34 6.90 8.42
N GLY A 828 0.55 5.98 8.79
CA GLY A 828 1.88 6.30 9.30
C GLY A 828 2.74 7.05 8.28
N THR A 829 2.86 6.52 7.06
CA THR A 829 3.64 7.19 5.99
C THR A 829 3.01 8.50 5.51
N ALA A 830 1.70 8.68 5.66
CA ALA A 830 1.02 9.93 5.30
C ALA A 830 1.33 11.07 6.27
N LEU A 831 1.54 10.76 7.58
CA LEU A 831 2.12 11.74 8.52
C LEU A 831 3.46 12.22 7.98
N GLU A 832 4.42 11.31 7.85
CA GLU A 832 5.78 11.60 7.41
C GLU A 832 5.86 12.29 6.04
N SER A 833 4.97 11.95 5.10
CA SER A 833 4.94 12.57 3.77
C SER A 833 4.52 14.04 3.87
N SER A 834 3.42 14.32 4.57
CA SER A 834 2.79 15.63 4.63
C SER A 834 3.60 16.64 5.46
N THR A 835 4.47 16.16 6.36
CA THR A 835 5.29 16.98 7.25
C THR A 835 6.66 17.36 6.68
N LYS A 836 7.03 16.90 5.47
CA LYS A 836 8.32 17.23 4.82
C LYS A 836 8.25 17.50 3.32
N LEU A 837 7.09 17.92 2.81
CA LEU A 837 6.84 18.14 1.36
C LEU A 837 7.85 19.06 0.65
N GLN A 838 8.61 19.88 1.38
CA GLN A 838 9.67 20.76 0.86
C GLN A 838 11.04 20.08 0.66
N ASN A 839 11.26 18.88 1.22
CA ASN A 839 12.60 18.29 1.43
C ASN A 839 13.44 18.09 0.16
N SER A 840 12.80 17.97 -1.01
CA SER A 840 13.46 17.72 -2.29
C SER A 840 13.30 18.85 -3.30
N ILE A 841 12.84 20.05 -2.90
CA ILE A 841 12.79 21.22 -3.79
C ILE A 841 14.21 21.63 -4.23
N TYR A 842 15.13 21.69 -3.26
CA TYR A 842 16.53 22.07 -3.46
C TYR A 842 17.47 21.03 -2.84
N PHE A 843 18.58 20.70 -3.48
CA PHE A 843 19.75 20.02 -2.88
C PHE A 843 21.03 20.85 -3.12
N LYS A 844 22.07 20.66 -2.30
CA LYS A 844 23.37 21.34 -2.40
C LYS A 844 24.50 20.34 -2.71
N SER A 845 25.57 20.80 -3.34
CA SER A 845 26.83 20.03 -3.34
C SER A 845 27.54 20.14 -1.99
N LYS A 846 28.32 19.13 -1.62
CA LYS A 846 28.99 19.06 -0.30
C LYS A 846 30.02 20.17 -0.06
N ASP A 847 30.69 20.60 -1.13
CA ASP A 847 31.59 21.77 -1.13
C ASP A 847 30.83 23.12 -1.06
N ASN A 848 29.50 23.09 -1.04
CA ASN A 848 28.60 24.25 -1.09
C ASN A 848 28.89 25.18 -2.29
N GLN A 849 29.36 24.67 -3.44
CA GLN A 849 29.58 25.47 -4.65
C GLN A 849 28.48 25.34 -5.72
N ALA A 850 27.57 24.37 -5.60
CA ALA A 850 26.45 24.16 -6.51
C ALA A 850 25.11 23.97 -5.77
N LEU A 851 24.05 24.44 -6.41
CA LEU A 851 22.65 24.33 -5.97
C LEU A 851 21.83 23.66 -7.06
N TYR A 852 21.07 22.62 -6.71
CA TYR A 852 20.18 21.91 -7.62
C TYR A 852 18.73 22.27 -7.31
N LEU A 853 18.07 22.95 -8.26
CA LEU A 853 16.63 23.19 -8.25
C LEU A 853 15.92 22.04 -8.95
N ASN A 854 15.23 21.23 -8.15
CA ASN A 854 14.57 20.01 -8.60
C ASN A 854 13.06 20.22 -8.84
N LEU A 855 12.37 20.93 -7.95
CA LEU A 855 10.91 21.08 -8.00
C LEU A 855 10.51 22.56 -8.09
N TYR A 856 9.49 22.83 -8.90
CA TYR A 856 8.97 24.17 -9.15
C TYR A 856 7.82 24.47 -8.21
N ILE A 857 8.15 24.77 -6.95
CA ILE A 857 7.19 24.94 -5.85
C ILE A 857 7.46 26.28 -5.15
N PRO A 858 6.42 27.11 -4.90
CA PRO A 858 6.59 28.39 -4.20
C PRO A 858 7.24 28.18 -2.82
N SER A 859 8.40 28.80 -2.63
CA SER A 859 9.27 28.48 -1.50
C SER A 859 10.33 29.55 -1.22
N THR A 860 10.91 29.48 -0.04
CA THR A 860 12.13 30.20 0.33
C THR A 860 13.16 29.19 0.81
N LEU A 861 14.36 29.26 0.25
CA LEU A 861 15.56 28.61 0.76
C LEU A 861 16.39 29.64 1.53
N ASP A 862 16.80 29.29 2.74
CA ASP A 862 17.83 29.95 3.55
C ASP A 862 19.11 29.10 3.51
N TRP A 863 20.05 29.44 2.61
CA TRP A 863 21.33 28.73 2.48
C TRP A 863 22.33 29.32 3.47
N LYS A 864 22.10 29.04 4.76
CA LYS A 864 22.87 29.55 5.92
C LYS A 864 24.37 29.46 5.71
N ALA A 865 24.86 28.31 5.21
CA ALA A 865 26.27 28.04 4.92
C ALA A 865 26.94 29.01 3.92
N ARG A 866 26.18 29.84 3.21
CA ARG A 866 26.71 30.88 2.29
C ARG A 866 26.17 32.28 2.58
N ASN A 867 25.33 32.45 3.60
CA ASN A 867 24.56 33.68 3.85
C ASN A 867 23.81 34.17 2.58
N ILE A 868 23.14 33.24 1.88
CA ILE A 868 22.35 33.49 0.68
C ILE A 868 20.94 32.97 0.90
N LYS A 869 19.92 33.79 0.58
CA LYS A 869 18.51 33.39 0.61
C LYS A 869 17.99 33.41 -0.83
N ILE A 870 17.19 32.42 -1.21
CA ILE A 870 16.58 32.33 -2.55
C ILE A 870 15.07 32.24 -2.39
N GLU A 871 14.35 33.16 -3.01
CA GLU A 871 12.89 33.15 -3.03
C GLU A 871 12.40 32.69 -4.40
N GLN A 872 11.64 31.59 -4.43
CA GLN A 872 10.96 31.07 -5.60
C GLN A 872 9.48 31.46 -5.56
N THR A 873 9.07 32.33 -6.48
CA THR A 873 7.68 32.79 -6.61
C THR A 873 7.06 32.24 -7.89
N THR A 874 5.95 31.51 -7.77
CA THR A 874 5.19 30.95 -8.91
C THR A 874 3.74 30.59 -8.50
N ASP A 875 2.88 30.26 -9.46
CA ASP A 875 1.65 29.46 -9.29
C ASP A 875 1.73 28.09 -10.01
N PHE A 876 2.94 27.55 -10.21
CA PHE A 876 3.13 26.22 -10.78
C PHE A 876 2.42 25.17 -9.90
N PRO A 877 1.51 24.34 -10.47
CA PRO A 877 1.44 23.95 -11.88
C PRO A 877 0.29 24.59 -12.68
N LYS A 878 -0.34 25.69 -12.21
CA LYS A 878 -1.34 26.45 -12.97
C LYS A 878 -0.70 27.33 -14.06
N GLU A 879 0.52 27.81 -13.82
CA GLU A 879 1.32 28.56 -14.79
C GLU A 879 2.56 27.80 -15.28
N ASP A 880 3.05 28.15 -16.47
CA ASP A 880 4.15 27.49 -17.16
C ASP A 880 5.54 28.08 -16.88
N HIS A 881 5.70 28.87 -15.81
CA HIS A 881 6.94 29.56 -15.49
C HIS A 881 7.17 29.69 -13.98
N THR A 882 8.39 30.01 -13.58
CA THR A 882 8.77 30.31 -12.18
C THR A 882 9.82 31.42 -12.15
N LYS A 883 9.89 32.16 -11.05
CA LYS A 883 10.87 33.23 -10.85
C LYS A 883 11.65 33.01 -9.56
N LEU A 884 12.97 32.96 -9.65
CA LEU A 884 13.90 32.96 -8.53
C LEU A 884 14.43 34.37 -8.30
N THR A 885 14.45 34.85 -7.05
CA THR A 885 15.17 36.07 -6.63
C THR A 885 16.27 35.69 -5.64
N ILE A 886 17.49 36.17 -5.90
CA ILE A 886 18.66 35.95 -5.04
C ILE A 886 18.80 37.11 -4.06
N HIS A 887 19.01 36.77 -2.79
CA HIS A 887 19.43 37.67 -1.72
C HIS A 887 20.78 37.21 -1.16
N GLY A 888 21.63 38.15 -0.77
CA GLY A 888 23.06 37.90 -0.58
C GLY A 888 23.83 37.90 -1.91
N SER A 889 25.12 37.57 -1.88
CA SER A 889 25.96 37.58 -3.08
C SER A 889 27.05 36.51 -3.03
N GLY A 890 27.47 36.03 -4.21
CA GLY A 890 28.58 35.09 -4.34
C GLY A 890 28.53 34.21 -5.58
N LYS A 891 29.69 33.64 -5.92
CA LYS A 891 29.84 32.70 -7.04
C LYS A 891 29.31 31.33 -6.67
N PHE A 892 28.35 30.80 -7.41
CA PHE A 892 27.91 29.40 -7.32
C PHE A 892 27.24 28.94 -8.61
N ASP A 893 27.20 27.63 -8.80
CA ASP A 893 26.59 26.98 -9.95
C ASP A 893 25.12 26.64 -9.66
N LEU A 894 24.19 27.23 -10.41
CA LEU A 894 22.77 26.88 -10.32
C LEU A 894 22.45 25.80 -11.38
N HIS A 895 22.04 24.63 -10.95
CA HIS A 895 21.58 23.51 -11.77
C HIS A 895 20.04 23.45 -11.73
N VAL A 896 19.37 23.82 -12.82
CA VAL A 896 17.88 23.77 -12.91
C VAL A 896 17.44 22.54 -13.71
N ARG A 897 16.48 21.76 -13.19
CA ARG A 897 15.92 20.61 -13.93
C ARG A 897 15.17 21.10 -15.17
N VAL A 898 15.51 20.58 -16.33
CA VAL A 898 14.76 20.74 -17.58
C VAL A 898 13.86 19.50 -17.72
N PRO A 899 12.55 19.58 -17.39
CA PRO A 899 11.72 18.37 -17.25
C PRO A 899 11.54 17.62 -18.57
N GLY A 900 11.41 16.30 -18.51
CA GLY A 900 11.20 15.46 -19.70
C GLY A 900 9.94 15.79 -20.50
N TRP A 901 8.92 16.39 -19.88
CA TRP A 901 7.69 16.84 -20.54
C TRP A 901 7.82 18.21 -21.25
N ALA A 902 8.87 18.99 -20.99
CA ALA A 902 9.03 20.38 -21.44
C ALA A 902 9.49 20.51 -22.92
N THR A 903 8.96 19.68 -23.82
CA THR A 903 9.43 19.57 -25.21
C THR A 903 8.99 20.72 -26.13
N LYS A 904 8.31 21.74 -25.59
CA LYS A 904 8.04 23.02 -26.27
C LYS A 904 9.18 24.04 -26.09
N GLY A 905 10.16 23.74 -25.24
CA GLY A 905 11.31 24.59 -24.96
C GLY A 905 11.44 24.89 -23.46
N PHE A 906 12.63 25.33 -23.07
CA PHE A 906 12.97 25.78 -21.73
C PHE A 906 13.72 27.10 -21.86
N PHE A 907 13.08 28.19 -21.46
CA PHE A 907 13.53 29.56 -21.72
C PHE A 907 14.01 30.18 -20.41
N VAL A 908 15.15 30.87 -20.45
CA VAL A 908 15.78 31.49 -19.28
C VAL A 908 15.97 32.97 -19.54
N LYS A 909 15.52 33.81 -18.61
CA LYS A 909 15.95 35.22 -18.51
C LYS A 909 16.71 35.42 -17.21
N ILE A 910 17.69 36.32 -17.24
CA ILE A 910 18.40 36.79 -16.05
C ILE A 910 18.39 38.31 -16.08
N ASN A 911 17.83 38.93 -15.05
CA ASN A 911 17.59 40.38 -14.95
C ASN A 911 16.89 40.93 -16.21
N GLY A 912 15.79 40.27 -16.61
CA GLY A 912 15.00 40.57 -17.81
C GLY A 912 15.63 40.22 -19.16
N LYS A 913 16.92 39.84 -19.20
CA LYS A 913 17.66 39.54 -20.45
C LYS A 913 17.65 38.06 -20.75
N GLU A 914 17.19 37.68 -21.95
CA GLU A 914 17.18 36.29 -22.43
C GLU A 914 18.59 35.69 -22.51
N GLN A 915 18.71 34.43 -22.11
CA GLN A 915 19.98 33.68 -22.08
C GLN A 915 19.96 32.60 -23.16
N LYS A 916 20.92 32.67 -24.10
CA LYS A 916 21.10 31.66 -25.16
C LYS A 916 21.80 30.40 -24.60
N LEU A 917 21.05 29.60 -23.84
CA LEU A 917 21.52 28.40 -23.15
C LEU A 917 20.98 27.13 -23.81
N ALA A 918 21.81 26.09 -23.92
CA ALA A 918 21.43 24.80 -24.49
C ALA A 918 20.68 23.94 -23.45
N ALA A 919 19.36 24.11 -23.35
CA ALA A 919 18.50 23.26 -22.53
C ALA A 919 17.93 22.08 -23.33
N SER A 920 17.80 20.90 -22.71
CA SER A 920 17.23 19.70 -23.35
C SER A 920 16.27 18.99 -22.40
N PRO A 921 15.06 18.57 -22.82
CA PRO A 921 14.13 17.83 -21.96
C PRO A 921 14.75 16.56 -21.38
N GLY A 922 14.63 16.38 -20.05
CA GLY A 922 15.26 15.29 -19.32
C GLY A 922 16.73 15.54 -18.99
N SER A 923 17.13 16.78 -18.72
CA SER A 923 18.50 17.14 -18.30
C SER A 923 18.50 18.14 -17.13
N TYR A 924 19.70 18.49 -16.62
CA TYR A 924 19.89 19.68 -15.80
C TYR A 924 20.65 20.74 -16.60
N LEU A 925 20.12 21.96 -16.66
CA LEU A 925 20.82 23.11 -17.23
C LEU A 925 21.67 23.77 -16.14
N LYS A 926 22.98 23.88 -16.40
CA LYS A 926 23.94 24.54 -15.52
C LYS A 926 24.05 26.03 -15.85
N ILE A 927 23.97 26.88 -14.82
CA ILE A 927 24.10 28.34 -14.90
C ILE A 927 25.15 28.80 -13.89
N SER A 928 26.38 29.02 -14.36
CA SER A 928 27.53 29.47 -13.56
C SER A 928 27.62 31.01 -13.56
N ARG A 929 27.41 31.66 -12.41
CA ARG A 929 27.54 33.12 -12.26
C ARG A 929 28.13 33.52 -10.90
N ASN A 930 28.60 34.77 -10.80
CA ASN A 930 28.75 35.48 -9.54
C ASN A 930 27.47 36.28 -9.30
N TRP A 931 26.61 35.76 -8.43
CA TRP A 931 25.27 36.30 -8.18
C TRP A 931 25.32 37.46 -7.18
N LYS A 932 24.34 38.36 -7.29
CA LYS A 932 24.20 39.57 -6.49
C LYS A 932 22.83 39.68 -5.83
N GLU A 933 22.74 40.54 -4.82
CA GLU A 933 21.48 40.95 -4.21
C GLU A 933 20.53 41.49 -5.28
N GLY A 934 19.31 40.95 -5.33
CA GLY A 934 18.29 41.33 -6.30
C GLY A 934 18.47 40.74 -7.70
N ASP A 935 19.44 39.83 -7.94
CA ASP A 935 19.48 39.08 -9.21
C ASP A 935 18.21 38.23 -9.34
N VAL A 936 17.58 38.28 -10.52
CA VAL A 936 16.34 37.57 -10.85
C VAL A 936 16.59 36.59 -11.98
N ILE A 937 16.15 35.34 -11.79
CA ILE A 937 16.14 34.30 -12.82
C ILE A 937 14.69 33.92 -13.12
N GLU A 938 14.24 34.12 -14.36
CA GLU A 938 12.94 33.65 -14.84
C GLU A 938 13.15 32.38 -15.66
N LEU A 939 12.40 31.32 -15.36
CA LEU A 939 12.43 30.04 -16.07
C LEU A 939 11.04 29.76 -16.64
N LYS A 940 10.89 29.56 -17.95
CA LYS A 940 9.60 29.26 -18.62
C LYS A 940 9.66 27.96 -19.39
N MET A 941 8.62 27.14 -19.25
CA MET A 941 8.54 25.73 -19.63
C MET A 941 7.15 25.42 -20.22
N PRO A 942 6.83 25.85 -21.45
CA PRO A 942 5.45 25.87 -21.93
C PRO A 942 4.75 24.50 -21.88
N PHE A 943 3.67 24.44 -21.10
CA PHE A 943 2.89 23.21 -20.93
C PHE A 943 2.22 22.78 -22.23
N GLN A 944 2.06 21.47 -22.37
CA GLN A 944 1.38 20.81 -23.47
C GLN A 944 0.59 19.61 -22.95
N PHE A 945 -0.46 19.24 -23.67
CA PHE A 945 -1.14 17.98 -23.45
C PHE A 945 -0.26 16.81 -23.91
N HIS A 946 -0.24 15.73 -23.15
CA HIS A 946 0.32 14.45 -23.59
C HIS A 946 -0.45 13.27 -23.00
N LEU A 947 -0.24 12.08 -23.57
CA LEU A 947 -0.82 10.84 -23.10
C LEU A 947 0.27 9.95 -22.51
N ASP A 948 -0.04 9.24 -21.42
CA ASP A 948 0.77 8.13 -20.91
C ASP A 948 -0.05 6.82 -20.98
N PRO A 949 0.15 6.00 -22.04
CA PRO A 949 -0.58 4.76 -22.23
C PRO A 949 -0.12 3.64 -21.30
N VAL A 950 -1.05 2.76 -20.92
CA VAL A 950 -0.71 1.50 -20.23
C VAL A 950 0.23 0.68 -21.13
N MET A 951 1.35 0.26 -20.54
CA MET A 951 2.48 -0.40 -21.20
C MET A 951 2.08 -1.52 -22.17
N ASP A 952 1.11 -2.35 -21.81
CA ASP A 952 0.59 -3.47 -22.59
C ASP A 952 -0.75 -3.21 -23.30
N GLN A 953 -1.40 -2.04 -23.16
CA GLN A 953 -2.65 -1.72 -23.84
C GLN A 953 -2.76 -0.22 -24.21
N GLN A 954 -2.42 0.12 -25.46
CA GLN A 954 -2.04 1.48 -25.84
C GLN A 954 -3.20 2.49 -26.05
N ASN A 955 -4.45 2.05 -26.24
CA ASN A 955 -5.61 2.94 -26.20
C ASN A 955 -5.99 3.34 -24.77
N ILE A 956 -5.66 2.51 -23.78
CA ILE A 956 -5.95 2.78 -22.37
C ILE A 956 -4.85 3.71 -21.84
N ALA A 957 -5.15 5.01 -21.74
CA ALA A 957 -4.15 6.04 -21.46
C ALA A 957 -4.65 7.12 -20.50
N SER A 958 -3.74 7.67 -19.69
CA SER A 958 -3.99 8.86 -18.89
C SER A 958 -3.65 10.13 -19.67
N LEU A 959 -4.44 11.18 -19.46
CA LEU A 959 -4.19 12.51 -20.03
C LEU A 959 -3.41 13.38 -19.02
N PHE A 960 -2.37 14.05 -19.51
CA PHE A 960 -1.58 15.02 -18.75
C PHE A 960 -1.62 16.40 -19.39
N TYR A 961 -1.48 17.44 -18.58
CA TYR A 961 -1.09 18.80 -19.01
C TYR A 961 0.08 19.26 -18.15
N GLY A 962 1.24 19.52 -18.78
CA GLY A 962 2.49 19.65 -18.04
C GLY A 962 2.78 18.38 -17.20
N PRO A 963 3.20 18.48 -15.93
CA PRO A 963 3.39 17.32 -15.06
C PRO A 963 2.09 16.73 -14.48
N ILE A 964 0.93 17.38 -14.70
CA ILE A 964 -0.30 17.10 -13.95
C ILE A 964 -1.24 16.18 -14.72
N LEU A 965 -1.64 15.09 -14.06
CA LEU A 965 -2.63 14.15 -14.54
C LEU A 965 -4.04 14.75 -14.39
N LEU A 966 -4.78 14.72 -15.49
CA LEU A 966 -6.15 15.19 -15.59
C LEU A 966 -7.12 14.00 -15.51
N ALA A 967 -7.93 13.98 -14.46
CA ALA A 967 -8.93 12.94 -14.24
C ALA A 967 -10.29 13.36 -14.80
N ALA A 968 -10.92 12.50 -15.61
CA ALA A 968 -12.30 12.69 -16.04
C ALA A 968 -13.21 12.62 -14.82
N GLN A 969 -14.11 13.58 -14.65
CA GLN A 969 -15.10 13.60 -13.58
C GLN A 969 -16.32 12.76 -14.00
N GLU A 970 -16.74 11.83 -13.15
CA GLU A 970 -17.76 10.82 -13.48
C GLU A 970 -19.01 10.99 -12.60
N PRO A 971 -20.25 10.80 -13.12
CA PRO A 971 -21.48 10.92 -12.33
C PRO A 971 -21.87 9.62 -11.58
N GLU A 972 -21.38 8.47 -12.07
CA GLU A 972 -21.75 7.13 -11.60
C GLU A 972 -20.59 6.12 -11.69
N ALA A 973 -20.82 4.93 -11.14
CA ALA A 973 -19.92 3.77 -11.23
C ALA A 973 -19.84 3.26 -12.67
N ARG A 974 -18.67 2.76 -13.11
CA ARG A 974 -18.46 2.38 -14.52
C ARG A 974 -17.57 1.14 -14.62
N LYS A 975 -17.98 0.18 -15.46
CA LYS A 975 -17.16 -0.98 -15.83
C LYS A 975 -16.27 -0.71 -17.04
N ASP A 976 -16.81 0.02 -18.03
CA ASP A 976 -16.07 0.46 -19.21
C ASP A 976 -15.24 1.71 -18.96
N TRP A 977 -14.02 1.73 -19.50
CA TRP A 977 -13.16 2.91 -19.58
C TRP A 977 -13.89 4.11 -20.22
N ARG A 978 -13.52 5.35 -19.83
CA ARG A 978 -14.07 6.57 -20.41
C ARG A 978 -13.56 6.74 -21.85
N LYS A 979 -14.39 6.41 -22.82
CA LYS A 979 -14.10 6.64 -24.25
C LYS A 979 -14.01 8.13 -24.54
N ILE A 980 -12.94 8.55 -25.24
CA ILE A 980 -12.78 9.90 -25.78
C ILE A 980 -12.20 9.85 -27.20
N THR A 981 -12.50 10.88 -28.00
CA THR A 981 -11.85 11.07 -29.31
C THR A 981 -10.88 12.24 -29.27
N LEU A 982 -9.63 12.04 -29.70
CA LEU A 982 -8.64 13.10 -29.86
C LEU A 982 -8.15 13.21 -31.32
N ASN A 983 -7.71 14.41 -31.72
CA ASN A 983 -7.11 14.60 -33.05
C ASN A 983 -5.71 13.97 -33.12
N ALA A 984 -5.43 13.18 -34.16
CA ALA A 984 -4.18 12.42 -34.27
C ALA A 984 -2.91 13.27 -34.45
N HIS A 985 -3.04 14.47 -35.03
CA HIS A 985 -1.89 15.35 -35.31
C HIS A 985 -1.55 16.26 -34.13
N ASP A 986 -2.57 16.70 -33.39
CA ASP A 986 -2.44 17.61 -32.25
C ASP A 986 -3.66 17.43 -31.31
N ILE A 987 -3.46 16.65 -30.25
CA ILE A 987 -4.53 16.27 -29.32
C ILE A 987 -5.18 17.47 -28.60
N SER A 988 -4.52 18.63 -28.57
CA SER A 988 -5.07 19.84 -27.93
C SER A 988 -6.30 20.37 -28.66
N LYS A 989 -6.42 20.17 -29.98
CA LYS A 989 -7.53 20.68 -30.82
C LYS A 989 -8.92 20.16 -30.43
N THR A 990 -8.95 19.03 -29.73
CA THR A 990 -10.15 18.36 -29.23
C THR A 990 -10.45 18.66 -27.75
N ILE A 991 -9.56 19.38 -27.06
CA ILE A 991 -9.68 19.69 -25.64
C ILE A 991 -10.01 21.17 -25.49
N LYS A 992 -11.13 21.48 -24.84
CA LYS A 992 -11.54 22.86 -24.53
C LYS A 992 -11.26 23.17 -23.06
N GLY A 993 -11.18 24.43 -22.67
CA GLY A 993 -11.09 24.84 -21.26
C GLY A 993 -10.09 25.96 -21.00
N ASP A 994 -9.74 26.12 -19.73
CA ASP A 994 -8.82 27.13 -19.22
C ASP A 994 -7.57 26.47 -18.60
N PRO A 995 -6.39 26.64 -19.24
CA PRO A 995 -5.12 26.20 -18.68
C PRO A 995 -4.79 26.77 -17.29
N GLN A 996 -5.11 28.05 -17.03
CA GLN A 996 -4.77 28.72 -15.76
C GLN A 996 -5.60 28.19 -14.58
N GLN A 997 -6.74 27.56 -14.84
CA GLN A 997 -7.54 26.89 -13.82
C GLN A 997 -7.33 25.36 -13.84
N LEU A 998 -6.53 24.85 -14.77
CA LEU A 998 -6.40 23.42 -15.10
C LEU A 998 -7.77 22.75 -15.29
N ARG A 999 -8.76 23.48 -15.84
CA ARG A 999 -10.14 23.00 -16.06
C ARG A 999 -10.38 22.78 -17.54
N PHE A 1000 -10.66 21.54 -17.91
CA PHE A 1000 -10.81 21.16 -19.31
C PHE A 1000 -12.08 20.34 -19.55
N THR A 1001 -12.51 20.28 -20.81
CA THR A 1001 -13.70 19.54 -21.25
C THR A 1001 -13.40 18.81 -22.56
N ILE A 1002 -13.76 17.52 -22.61
CA ILE A 1002 -13.68 16.65 -23.80
C ILE A 1002 -15.01 15.90 -23.88
N ASP A 1003 -15.68 15.92 -25.04
CA ASP A 1003 -16.97 15.25 -25.26
C ASP A 1003 -18.02 15.54 -24.15
N ASN A 1004 -18.07 16.81 -23.70
CA ASN A 1004 -18.86 17.35 -22.59
C ASN A 1004 -18.56 16.76 -21.19
N VAL A 1005 -17.55 15.91 -21.04
CA VAL A 1005 -17.03 15.44 -19.74
C VAL A 1005 -15.97 16.43 -19.23
N ALA A 1006 -16.08 16.81 -17.96
CA ALA A 1006 -15.12 17.71 -17.30
C ALA A 1006 -13.86 16.95 -16.86
N PHE A 1007 -12.71 17.63 -16.93
CA PHE A 1007 -11.39 17.15 -16.53
C PHE A 1007 -10.72 18.21 -15.64
N LYS A 1008 -10.09 17.77 -14.56
CA LYS A 1008 -9.32 18.62 -13.64
C LYS A 1008 -8.19 17.81 -12.98
N PRO A 1009 -7.26 18.43 -12.21
CA PRO A 1009 -6.17 17.71 -11.57
C PRO A 1009 -6.66 16.58 -10.66
N PHE A 1010 -5.96 15.44 -10.69
CA PHE A 1010 -6.35 14.29 -9.87
C PHE A 1010 -6.18 14.54 -8.36
N TYR A 1011 -5.26 15.43 -7.96
CA TYR A 1011 -5.12 15.88 -6.57
C TYR A 1011 -6.23 16.83 -6.09
N GLU A 1012 -7.06 17.36 -7.00
CA GLU A 1012 -8.28 18.15 -6.70
C GLU A 1012 -9.56 17.32 -6.89
N THR A 1013 -9.44 16.03 -7.18
CA THR A 1013 -10.55 15.13 -7.50
C THR A 1013 -10.85 14.22 -6.30
N TYR A 1014 -11.98 14.46 -5.61
CA TYR A 1014 -12.46 13.63 -4.49
C TYR A 1014 -13.71 12.82 -4.83
N GLY A 1015 -14.47 13.26 -5.84
CA GLY A 1015 -15.61 12.50 -6.38
C GLY A 1015 -15.17 11.34 -7.29
N ARG A 1016 -16.16 10.78 -7.99
CA ARG A 1016 -15.95 9.69 -8.95
C ARG A 1016 -15.12 10.13 -10.14
N HIS A 1017 -14.23 9.26 -10.61
CA HIS A 1017 -13.28 9.62 -11.65
C HIS A 1017 -12.82 8.47 -12.54
N SER A 1018 -12.36 8.81 -13.74
CA SER A 1018 -11.56 7.91 -14.60
C SER A 1018 -10.19 8.54 -14.85
N VAL A 1019 -9.13 7.90 -14.36
CA VAL A 1019 -7.72 8.31 -14.57
C VAL A 1019 -7.13 7.76 -15.86
N TYR A 1020 -7.56 6.56 -16.26
CA TYR A 1020 -7.30 6.00 -17.59
C TYR A 1020 -8.56 6.06 -18.45
N LEU A 1021 -8.37 6.31 -19.74
CA LEU A 1021 -9.39 6.61 -20.74
C LEU A 1021 -9.21 5.66 -21.93
N ASP A 1022 -10.27 5.33 -22.65
CA ASP A 1022 -10.19 4.58 -23.92
C ASP A 1022 -10.09 5.57 -25.08
N VAL A 1023 -8.85 5.86 -25.48
CA VAL A 1023 -8.51 6.97 -26.37
C VAL A 1023 -8.46 6.53 -27.83
N THR A 1024 -9.39 7.04 -28.63
CA THR A 1024 -9.37 6.92 -30.10
C THR A 1024 -8.72 8.15 -30.74
N LEU A 1025 -7.79 7.93 -31.67
CA LEU A 1025 -7.25 9.00 -32.54
C LEU A 1025 -7.96 9.02 -33.90
N LYS A 1026 -8.33 10.23 -34.35
CA LYS A 1026 -8.81 10.54 -35.70
C LYS A 1026 -7.82 11.45 -36.42
#